data_AF-A0A7R9ZGL7-F1
#
_entry.id   AF-A0A7R9ZGL7-F1
#
_cell.length_a   1.000
_cell.length_b   1.000
_cell.length_c   1.000
_cell.angle_alpha   90.00
_cell.angle_beta   90.00
_cell.angle_gamma   90.00
#
_symmetry.space_group_name_H-M   'P 1'
#
loop_
_entity.id
_entity.type
_entity.pdbx_description
1 polymer ?
#
loop_
_entity_poly.entity_id
_entity_poly.type
_entity_poly.pdbx_seq_one_letter_code
_entity_poly.pdbx_strand_id
1 'polypeptide(L)'
;GGTKKSKLTGISKLDDANFAGTAKSKDCTLIITEGDSAKSLAMSGLSVVGRDYYGVFPLKGKPLNVREASHKQIIGNDEIKNVVEIMGLKFGTKYDETNVKSLRYGHLMIMADQDHDGSHIKGLVINFIHHFWPSLLDVPGFLQQFITPIVKATKKKKSKTFFTIPEYENWKESTGNDAKGFNIKYYKGLGTSTSAEAKEYFSNLDLHEVHFRDLTSDVATPDEVRSDEFDSDDNMDIEPSSTAAPLKQVSGNELIEMAFSKKHVESRKTWLNNMAKDTYLNYSNAQKDGVKFSEFINKELILFSQADNQRSIPHIMDGFKPSQRKVLFSCFKRKLKAEIKVAQLAGYVSEHSAYHHGEASLNGTIVNMAQNFCGSNNINLLTPSGQFGTRRMGGKDAASPRYIFTKLENITRKIFHPDDDALLSYLNDDGLSIEPEFYMPVIPMALVNGSDGIGTGWSSSVPNFDPRIIIENIRRLINGEDMEKMSPHYHGFTGEVVEETGKKAGSYSVKGRIERTNDTTLLITELPIKKWTQDYKVFLEGLLTKDDKNKSAELDIKDFKENHTDTTVSFTITATKEKIDSFEKGKDGLYGKFKLGGSISTSNMNLFDDRGRIIKYSSPESILQTFYDLRLDFYCKRKEHLLKILRREMRMLSNKARFVEEVCSGDLVVSNRKRADILADLQERGYETFTKDDDNKSDGDESDEEDENVSDAELAKGYDYLLGMKIWSLTYEKAEQLRRELEEKKQAVKDLEATAPSAIWENDLDDILDALDEREIAMEAAEKEERKAQSKNKKRQAKKAASKKKGKKKKDEWNSSDEDSSEEEASDSDSEGAFAPKKKAPARKRAPYARKPAAKSNPKPKASTPVEKVDLADESDEELDLMARMKQKLHVSPAPKKKAPVPAPLDIGEDDDDEVESKSSSTSSAASKGRKRSSPRQGEIEVLDVDDNEEVPAAAATKASRPTAGAKKAAKKAPAAKKAPAAAAKKPAAKKKPAPKKKKMVVDLSDSDSEDDFNESKLGFDEDDDGSEDFAPPPPRARSGRSRRQVNYAMDEESDEDSDFSDFE
;
A
#
# COMPACT_ATOMS: atom_id res chain seq x y z
N GLY A 1 -44.37 -9.09 -3.66
CA GLY A 1 -44.30 -9.88 -4.90
C GLY A 1 -44.84 -9.05 -6.04
N GLY A 2 -44.20 -9.11 -7.21
CA GLY A 2 -44.57 -8.32 -8.38
C GLY A 2 -45.87 -8.76 -9.05
N THR A 3 -46.30 -7.96 -10.02
CA THR A 3 -47.49 -8.20 -10.85
C THR A 3 -47.23 -7.77 -12.28
N LYS A 4 -47.82 -8.46 -13.26
CA LYS A 4 -47.67 -8.12 -14.68
C LYS A 4 -48.44 -6.84 -15.01
N LYS A 5 -47.75 -5.70 -14.92
CA LYS A 5 -48.21 -4.37 -15.35
C LYS A 5 -47.49 -3.99 -16.64
N SER A 6 -48.15 -3.27 -17.55
CA SER A 6 -47.53 -2.76 -18.78
C SER A 6 -46.57 -1.59 -18.56
N LYS A 7 -46.66 -0.91 -17.41
CA LYS A 7 -45.69 0.10 -16.94
C LYS A 7 -45.50 0.00 -15.43
N LEU A 8 -44.32 0.38 -14.97
CA LEU A 8 -44.01 0.55 -13.54
C LEU A 8 -43.76 2.04 -13.23
N THR A 9 -43.97 2.41 -11.97
CA THR A 9 -43.84 3.77 -11.46
C THR A 9 -43.27 3.74 -10.05
N GLY A 10 -42.19 4.50 -9.80
CA GLY A 10 -41.50 4.56 -8.50
C GLY A 10 -40.04 4.09 -8.53
N ILE A 11 -39.66 3.29 -9.52
CA ILE A 11 -38.28 2.80 -9.70
C ILE A 11 -37.52 3.76 -10.63
N SER A 12 -36.92 4.82 -10.07
CA SER A 12 -36.28 5.90 -10.84
C SER A 12 -35.08 5.49 -11.70
N LYS A 13 -34.41 4.38 -11.35
CA LYS A 13 -33.24 3.85 -12.08
C LYS A 13 -33.57 2.83 -13.18
N LEU A 14 -34.84 2.47 -13.38
CA LEU A 14 -35.25 1.53 -14.42
C LEU A 14 -35.43 2.21 -15.78
N ASP A 15 -34.71 1.77 -16.81
CA ASP A 15 -35.05 2.01 -18.21
C ASP A 15 -35.84 0.78 -18.71
N ASP A 16 -37.16 0.86 -18.64
CA ASP A 16 -38.09 -0.26 -18.92
C ASP A 16 -38.31 -0.44 -20.44
N ALA A 17 -38.28 -1.68 -20.95
CA ALA A 17 -38.50 -1.96 -22.37
C ALA A 17 -39.93 -1.60 -22.81
N ASN A 18 -40.12 -1.07 -24.02
CA ASN A 18 -41.43 -0.60 -24.48
C ASN A 18 -42.51 -1.71 -24.50
N PHE A 19 -42.11 -2.99 -24.64
CA PHE A 19 -43.00 -4.14 -24.60
C PHE A 19 -43.00 -4.91 -23.27
N ALA A 20 -42.29 -4.44 -22.23
CA ALA A 20 -42.26 -5.09 -20.92
C ALA A 20 -43.67 -5.22 -20.30
N GLY A 21 -44.01 -6.42 -19.83
CA GLY A 21 -45.34 -6.71 -19.28
C GLY A 21 -46.50 -6.71 -20.28
N THR A 22 -46.25 -6.59 -21.58
CA THR A 22 -47.28 -6.72 -22.64
C THR A 22 -47.49 -8.18 -23.08
N ALA A 23 -48.16 -8.41 -24.21
CA ALA A 23 -48.24 -9.72 -24.86
C ALA A 23 -46.87 -10.23 -25.37
N LYS A 24 -45.97 -9.31 -25.75
CA LYS A 24 -44.58 -9.61 -26.18
C LYS A 24 -43.60 -9.81 -25.02
N SER A 25 -44.07 -9.78 -23.76
CA SER A 25 -43.17 -9.83 -22.58
C SER A 25 -42.25 -11.06 -22.55
N LYS A 26 -42.65 -12.17 -23.16
CA LYS A 26 -41.85 -13.40 -23.28
C LYS A 26 -40.59 -13.21 -24.12
N ASP A 27 -40.57 -12.22 -25.00
CA ASP A 27 -39.46 -11.91 -25.92
C ASP A 27 -38.60 -10.76 -25.40
N CYS A 28 -38.88 -10.27 -24.18
CA CYS A 28 -38.20 -9.12 -23.60
C CYS A 28 -37.14 -9.57 -22.60
N THR A 29 -35.96 -8.94 -22.66
CA THR A 29 -34.80 -9.21 -21.80
C THR A 29 -34.57 -8.05 -20.83
N LEU A 30 -34.48 -8.35 -19.54
CA LEU A 30 -33.98 -7.39 -18.55
C LEU A 30 -32.47 -7.55 -18.41
N ILE A 31 -31.72 -6.50 -18.75
CA ILE A 31 -30.28 -6.43 -18.50
C ILE A 31 -30.07 -5.86 -17.09
N ILE A 32 -29.59 -6.71 -16.17
CA ILE A 32 -29.13 -6.28 -14.85
C ILE A 32 -27.64 -5.92 -14.96
N THR A 33 -27.29 -4.71 -14.54
CA THR A 33 -25.97 -4.10 -14.76
C THR A 33 -25.22 -3.83 -13.46
N GLU A 34 -23.90 -4.02 -13.46
CA GLU A 34 -23.05 -3.65 -12.32
C GLU A 34 -22.86 -2.12 -12.23
N GLY A 35 -23.68 -1.48 -11.39
CA GLY A 35 -23.63 -0.05 -11.18
C GLY A 35 -24.08 0.81 -12.37
N ASP A 36 -24.05 2.13 -12.16
CA ASP A 36 -24.47 3.11 -13.18
C ASP A 36 -23.47 3.20 -14.37
N SER A 37 -22.24 2.73 -14.17
CA SER A 37 -21.20 2.61 -15.21
C SER A 37 -21.56 1.59 -16.27
N ALA A 38 -21.83 0.33 -15.88
CA ALA A 38 -22.26 -0.72 -16.80
C ALA A 38 -23.60 -0.36 -17.47
N LYS A 39 -24.53 0.27 -16.73
CA LYS A 39 -25.76 0.84 -17.30
C LYS A 39 -25.50 1.83 -18.43
N SER A 40 -24.51 2.72 -18.30
CA SER A 40 -24.17 3.69 -19.36
C SER A 40 -23.70 2.99 -20.65
N LEU A 41 -22.98 1.87 -20.51
CA LEU A 41 -22.57 1.04 -21.64
C LEU A 41 -23.76 0.31 -22.27
N ALA A 42 -24.61 -0.34 -21.45
CA ALA A 42 -25.84 -0.99 -21.92
C ALA A 42 -26.76 -0.01 -22.68
N MET A 43 -26.98 1.19 -22.13
CA MET A 43 -27.78 2.25 -22.77
C MET A 43 -27.15 2.78 -24.07
N SER A 44 -25.83 2.70 -24.22
CA SER A 44 -25.14 2.95 -25.50
C SER A 44 -25.43 1.83 -26.52
N GLY A 45 -25.41 0.57 -26.07
CA GLY A 45 -25.77 -0.62 -26.84
C GLY A 45 -27.23 -0.64 -27.31
N LEU A 46 -28.17 -0.19 -26.47
CA LEU A 46 -29.60 -0.05 -26.83
C LEU A 46 -29.86 0.91 -28.00
N SER A 47 -28.88 1.74 -28.40
CA SER A 47 -28.99 2.54 -29.63
C SER A 47 -28.80 1.74 -30.92
N VAL A 48 -28.41 0.45 -30.82
CA VAL A 48 -28.30 -0.51 -31.93
C VAL A 48 -29.48 -1.49 -31.92
N VAL A 49 -29.67 -2.23 -30.82
CA VAL A 49 -30.72 -3.27 -30.70
C VAL A 49 -32.13 -2.72 -30.43
N GLY A 50 -32.24 -1.43 -30.12
CA GLY A 50 -33.51 -0.78 -29.79
C GLY A 50 -33.98 -0.98 -28.34
N ARG A 51 -35.02 -0.24 -27.96
CA ARG A 51 -35.60 -0.22 -26.60
C ARG A 51 -36.93 -0.99 -26.49
N ASP A 52 -37.30 -1.71 -27.54
CA ASP A 52 -38.59 -2.39 -27.60
C ASP A 52 -38.63 -3.66 -26.75
N TYR A 53 -37.54 -4.42 -26.79
CA TYR A 53 -37.40 -5.73 -26.14
C TYR A 53 -36.39 -5.72 -24.98
N TYR A 54 -35.43 -4.81 -24.97
CA TYR A 54 -34.38 -4.73 -23.94
C TYR A 54 -34.66 -3.60 -22.94
N GLY A 55 -34.63 -3.92 -21.64
CA GLY A 55 -34.67 -2.97 -20.54
C GLY A 55 -33.40 -3.05 -19.69
N VAL A 56 -33.06 -2.00 -18.94
CA VAL A 56 -31.82 -1.93 -18.13
C VAL A 56 -32.10 -1.49 -16.70
N PHE A 57 -31.53 -2.22 -15.74
CA PHE A 57 -31.56 -1.87 -14.31
C PHE A 57 -30.15 -2.02 -13.68
N PRO A 58 -29.66 -1.01 -12.93
CA PRO A 58 -28.35 -1.07 -12.27
C PRO A 58 -28.46 -1.56 -10.83
N LEU A 59 -27.58 -2.49 -10.44
CA LEU A 59 -27.37 -2.91 -9.06
C LEU A 59 -26.58 -1.85 -8.28
N LYS A 60 -26.81 -1.75 -6.97
CA LYS A 60 -26.09 -0.87 -6.03
C LYS A 60 -24.91 -1.61 -5.37
N GLY A 61 -24.14 -2.36 -6.17
CA GLY A 61 -22.99 -3.16 -5.74
C GLY A 61 -23.31 -4.66 -5.67
N LYS A 62 -22.74 -5.36 -4.68
CA LYS A 62 -22.90 -6.82 -4.49
C LYS A 62 -24.28 -7.15 -3.90
N PRO A 63 -25.13 -7.95 -4.57
CA PRO A 63 -26.44 -8.33 -4.04
C PRO A 63 -26.39 -9.06 -2.70
N LEU A 64 -27.45 -8.91 -1.90
CA LEU A 64 -27.60 -9.61 -0.62
C LEU A 64 -27.71 -11.13 -0.83
N ASN A 65 -26.90 -11.94 -0.11
CA ASN A 65 -27.04 -13.40 -0.11
C ASN A 65 -28.32 -13.82 0.64
N VAL A 66 -29.40 -14.03 -0.12
CA VAL A 66 -30.74 -14.31 0.42
C VAL A 66 -30.90 -15.64 1.14
N ARG A 67 -30.01 -16.63 0.92
CA ARG A 67 -30.04 -17.90 1.68
C ARG A 67 -29.73 -17.71 3.16
N GLU A 68 -29.01 -16.64 3.48
CA GLU A 68 -28.37 -16.40 4.77
C GLU A 68 -28.84 -15.12 5.47
N ALA A 69 -29.77 -14.40 4.83
CA ALA A 69 -30.40 -13.19 5.34
C ALA A 69 -31.72 -13.51 6.06
N SER A 70 -32.00 -12.79 7.15
CA SER A 70 -33.30 -12.88 7.82
C SER A 70 -34.43 -12.36 6.93
N HIS A 71 -35.66 -12.83 7.17
CA HIS A 71 -36.84 -12.35 6.44
C HIS A 71 -37.04 -10.81 6.56
N LYS A 72 -36.61 -10.20 7.68
CA LYS A 72 -36.58 -8.73 7.85
C LYS A 72 -35.59 -8.07 6.87
N GLN A 73 -34.37 -8.59 6.76
CA GLN A 73 -33.35 -8.05 5.84
C GLN A 73 -33.78 -8.21 4.36
N ILE A 74 -34.40 -9.33 4.00
CA ILE A 74 -34.90 -9.57 2.63
C ILE A 74 -36.03 -8.60 2.27
N ILE A 75 -36.94 -8.29 3.21
CA ILE A 75 -38.03 -7.33 2.99
C ILE A 75 -37.54 -5.87 3.00
N GLY A 76 -36.55 -5.54 3.84
CA GLY A 76 -35.94 -4.21 3.91
C GLY A 76 -35.01 -3.90 2.74
N ASN A 77 -34.55 -4.90 1.99
CA ASN A 77 -33.69 -4.70 0.83
C ASN A 77 -34.49 -4.22 -0.39
N ASP A 78 -34.45 -2.91 -0.65
CA ASP A 78 -35.15 -2.29 -1.78
C ASP A 78 -34.67 -2.79 -3.15
N GLU A 79 -33.43 -3.24 -3.28
CA GLU A 79 -32.88 -3.75 -4.54
C GLU A 79 -33.55 -5.08 -4.98
N ILE A 80 -33.63 -6.06 -4.07
CA ILE A 80 -34.39 -7.30 -4.27
C ILE A 80 -35.86 -6.99 -4.56
N LYS A 81 -36.47 -6.11 -3.77
CA LYS A 81 -37.87 -5.68 -3.94
C LYS A 81 -38.09 -5.05 -5.32
N ASN A 82 -37.17 -4.21 -5.80
CA ASN A 82 -37.20 -3.63 -7.14
C ASN A 82 -37.10 -4.72 -8.22
N VAL A 83 -36.09 -5.60 -8.19
CA VAL A 83 -35.94 -6.69 -9.19
C VAL A 83 -37.20 -7.59 -9.24
N VAL A 84 -37.79 -7.90 -8.07
CA VAL A 84 -39.03 -8.67 -7.97
C VAL A 84 -40.23 -7.94 -8.60
N GLU A 85 -40.35 -6.62 -8.47
CA GLU A 85 -41.41 -5.85 -9.15
C GLU A 85 -41.12 -5.67 -10.66
N ILE A 86 -39.87 -5.40 -11.05
CA ILE A 86 -39.45 -5.23 -12.45
C ILE A 86 -39.74 -6.48 -13.29
N MET A 87 -39.42 -7.66 -12.76
CA MET A 87 -39.70 -8.95 -13.41
C MET A 87 -41.14 -9.42 -13.25
N GLY A 88 -41.86 -8.94 -12.21
CA GLY A 88 -43.22 -9.41 -11.88
C GLY A 88 -43.25 -10.72 -11.07
N LEU A 89 -42.16 -11.07 -10.38
CA LEU A 89 -41.96 -12.34 -9.68
C LEU A 89 -42.82 -12.49 -8.41
N LYS A 90 -43.32 -13.69 -8.16
CA LYS A 90 -44.17 -14.02 -7.00
C LYS A 90 -43.56 -15.12 -6.15
N PHE A 91 -43.24 -14.81 -4.90
CA PHE A 91 -42.79 -15.79 -3.91
C PHE A 91 -43.80 -16.95 -3.78
N GLY A 92 -43.31 -18.18 -3.65
CA GLY A 92 -44.15 -19.39 -3.56
C GLY A 92 -44.81 -19.84 -4.89
N THR A 93 -44.57 -19.15 -6.01
CA THR A 93 -45.00 -19.61 -7.34
C THR A 93 -43.88 -20.42 -7.98
N LYS A 94 -44.15 -21.66 -8.40
CA LYS A 94 -43.21 -22.44 -9.22
C LYS A 94 -43.33 -21.99 -10.69
N TYR A 95 -42.23 -21.56 -11.29
CA TYR A 95 -42.21 -21.10 -12.67
C TYR A 95 -41.81 -22.21 -13.65
N ASP A 96 -42.38 -22.19 -14.86
CA ASP A 96 -42.14 -23.14 -15.96
C ASP A 96 -42.41 -22.46 -17.32
N GLU A 97 -42.06 -23.12 -18.43
CA GLU A 97 -42.24 -22.59 -19.81
C GLU A 97 -43.69 -22.19 -20.15
N THR A 98 -44.68 -22.83 -19.53
CA THR A 98 -46.09 -22.51 -19.76
C THR A 98 -46.45 -21.18 -19.09
N ASN A 99 -45.87 -20.92 -17.92
CA ASN A 99 -46.28 -19.86 -17.00
C ASN A 99 -45.30 -18.66 -16.92
N VAL A 100 -44.07 -18.77 -17.44
CA VAL A 100 -43.11 -17.65 -17.59
C VAL A 100 -43.70 -16.47 -18.37
N LYS A 101 -44.66 -16.73 -19.26
CA LYS A 101 -45.48 -15.70 -19.95
C LYS A 101 -46.24 -14.75 -18.99
N SER A 102 -46.34 -15.10 -17.70
CA SER A 102 -46.90 -14.25 -16.63
C SER A 102 -45.91 -13.20 -16.09
N LEU A 103 -44.62 -13.29 -16.42
CA LEU A 103 -43.60 -12.30 -16.07
C LEU A 103 -43.65 -11.06 -16.98
N ARG A 104 -42.98 -9.98 -16.56
CA ARG A 104 -42.80 -8.76 -17.35
C ARG A 104 -41.69 -8.85 -18.39
N TYR A 105 -40.71 -9.71 -18.16
CA TYR A 105 -39.61 -10.07 -19.03
C TYR A 105 -39.50 -11.60 -19.10
N GLY A 106 -39.15 -12.14 -20.26
CA GLY A 106 -38.96 -13.58 -20.48
C GLY A 106 -37.52 -14.02 -20.23
N HIS A 107 -36.57 -13.10 -20.33
CA HIS A 107 -35.14 -13.35 -20.16
C HIS A 107 -34.51 -12.36 -19.17
N LEU A 108 -33.44 -12.80 -18.53
CA LEU A 108 -32.66 -12.05 -17.54
C LEU A 108 -31.18 -12.15 -17.89
N MET A 109 -30.60 -11.05 -18.35
CA MET A 109 -29.20 -10.95 -18.77
C MET A 109 -28.37 -10.25 -17.69
N ILE A 110 -27.32 -10.90 -17.20
CA ILE A 110 -26.39 -10.34 -16.22
C ILE A 110 -25.22 -9.69 -16.96
N MET A 111 -24.99 -8.41 -16.73
CA MET A 111 -23.93 -7.61 -17.34
C MET A 111 -23.07 -6.99 -16.24
N ALA A 112 -22.05 -7.74 -15.83
CA ALA A 112 -21.09 -7.37 -14.79
C ALA A 112 -19.71 -7.12 -15.40
N ASP A 113 -18.79 -6.52 -14.63
CA ASP A 113 -17.39 -6.39 -15.06
C ASP A 113 -16.77 -7.79 -15.21
N GLN A 114 -15.91 -7.99 -16.21
CA GLN A 114 -15.36 -9.32 -16.55
C GLN A 114 -14.13 -9.64 -15.68
N ASP A 115 -14.33 -9.50 -14.37
CA ASP A 115 -13.36 -9.74 -13.31
C ASP A 115 -13.92 -10.70 -12.24
N HIS A 116 -13.16 -10.90 -11.16
CA HIS A 116 -13.58 -11.78 -10.06
C HIS A 116 -14.80 -11.25 -9.29
N ASP A 117 -14.94 -9.94 -9.08
CA ASP A 117 -16.07 -9.37 -8.33
C ASP A 117 -17.37 -9.40 -9.14
N GLY A 118 -17.30 -9.14 -10.46
CA GLY A 118 -18.41 -9.35 -11.37
C GLY A 118 -18.83 -10.82 -11.46
N SER A 119 -17.87 -11.75 -11.45
CA SER A 119 -18.12 -13.20 -11.34
C SER A 119 -18.91 -13.56 -10.06
N HIS A 120 -18.61 -12.90 -8.93
CA HIS A 120 -19.39 -13.06 -7.70
C HIS A 120 -20.80 -12.48 -7.82
N ILE A 121 -20.97 -11.33 -8.48
CA ILE A 121 -22.30 -10.73 -8.72
C ILE A 121 -23.16 -11.65 -9.59
N LYS A 122 -22.60 -12.24 -10.66
CA LYS A 122 -23.26 -13.31 -11.45
C LYS A 122 -23.74 -14.44 -10.53
N GLY A 123 -22.85 -14.96 -9.69
CA GLY A 123 -23.16 -16.02 -8.72
C GLY A 123 -24.23 -15.65 -7.70
N LEU A 124 -24.23 -14.41 -7.19
CA LEU A 124 -25.23 -13.91 -6.24
C LEU A 124 -26.62 -13.75 -6.88
N VAL A 125 -26.70 -13.31 -8.14
CA VAL A 125 -27.97 -13.26 -8.90
C VAL A 125 -28.48 -14.67 -9.20
N ILE A 126 -27.61 -15.60 -9.61
CA ILE A 126 -27.95 -17.03 -9.76
C ILE A 126 -28.51 -17.58 -8.44
N ASN A 127 -27.82 -17.35 -7.33
CA ASN A 127 -28.25 -17.79 -5.99
C ASN A 127 -29.59 -17.18 -5.56
N PHE A 128 -29.83 -15.90 -5.86
CA PHE A 128 -31.09 -15.22 -5.58
C PHE A 128 -32.28 -15.87 -6.31
N ILE A 129 -32.16 -16.13 -7.61
CA ILE A 129 -33.19 -16.84 -8.38
C ILE A 129 -33.31 -18.29 -7.88
N HIS A 130 -32.17 -18.98 -7.68
CA HIS A 130 -32.15 -20.38 -7.24
C HIS A 130 -32.81 -20.61 -5.86
N HIS A 131 -32.71 -19.65 -4.94
CA HIS A 131 -33.29 -19.78 -3.60
C HIS A 131 -34.83 -19.65 -3.59
N PHE A 132 -35.39 -18.72 -4.37
CA PHE A 132 -36.84 -18.46 -4.37
C PHE A 132 -37.61 -19.14 -5.50
N TRP A 133 -36.97 -19.34 -6.65
CA TRP A 133 -37.57 -19.83 -7.90
C TRP A 133 -36.61 -20.78 -8.65
N PRO A 134 -36.16 -21.90 -8.05
CA PRO A 134 -35.17 -22.78 -8.66
C PRO A 134 -35.56 -23.26 -10.07
N SER A 135 -36.84 -23.58 -10.28
CA SER A 135 -37.33 -24.03 -11.59
C SER A 135 -37.40 -22.95 -12.67
N LEU A 136 -37.11 -21.68 -12.34
CA LEU A 136 -36.92 -20.62 -13.32
C LEU A 136 -35.53 -20.71 -13.99
N LEU A 137 -34.57 -21.41 -13.35
CA LEU A 137 -33.26 -21.74 -13.94
C LEU A 137 -33.27 -23.03 -14.77
N ASP A 138 -34.30 -23.88 -14.62
CA ASP A 138 -34.55 -25.01 -15.55
C ASP A 138 -35.17 -24.54 -16.89
N VAL A 139 -35.61 -23.28 -17.01
CA VAL A 139 -36.24 -22.74 -18.23
C VAL A 139 -35.16 -22.37 -19.27
N PRO A 140 -35.16 -22.98 -20.47
CA PRO A 140 -34.13 -22.74 -21.49
C PRO A 140 -33.99 -21.26 -21.86
N GLY A 141 -32.76 -20.74 -21.78
CA GLY A 141 -32.44 -19.36 -22.13
C GLY A 141 -33.03 -18.28 -21.21
N PHE A 142 -33.68 -18.64 -20.08
CA PHE A 142 -34.18 -17.62 -19.13
C PHE A 142 -33.02 -16.79 -18.56
N LEU A 143 -31.94 -17.44 -18.12
CA LEU A 143 -30.77 -16.77 -17.58
C LEU A 143 -29.66 -16.68 -18.62
N GLN A 144 -29.11 -15.49 -18.77
CA GLN A 144 -28.10 -15.12 -19.75
C GLN A 144 -27.01 -14.29 -19.07
N GLN A 145 -25.80 -14.26 -19.63
CA GLN A 145 -24.77 -13.27 -19.28
C GLN A 145 -24.31 -12.52 -20.53
N PHE A 146 -23.90 -11.27 -20.33
CA PHE A 146 -23.21 -10.46 -21.32
C PHE A 146 -21.72 -10.43 -20.98
N ILE A 147 -20.88 -10.98 -21.85
CA ILE A 147 -19.42 -11.01 -21.69
C ILE A 147 -18.75 -9.94 -22.56
N THR A 148 -17.60 -9.44 -22.13
CA THR A 148 -16.74 -8.53 -22.92
C THR A 148 -15.32 -9.07 -23.04
N PRO A 149 -14.58 -8.73 -24.11
CA PRO A 149 -13.20 -9.17 -24.28
C PRO A 149 -12.28 -8.48 -23.27
N ILE A 150 -11.53 -9.27 -22.49
CA ILE A 150 -10.61 -8.79 -21.45
C ILE A 150 -9.30 -8.20 -22.01
N VAL A 151 -8.88 -8.63 -23.21
CA VAL A 151 -7.71 -8.08 -23.93
C VAL A 151 -8.03 -7.81 -25.40
N LYS A 152 -7.65 -6.63 -25.91
CA LYS A 152 -7.70 -6.25 -27.34
C LYS A 152 -6.27 -5.94 -27.82
N ALA A 153 -5.70 -6.83 -28.62
CA ALA A 153 -4.37 -6.67 -29.22
C ALA A 153 -4.49 -6.05 -30.62
N THR A 154 -3.78 -4.95 -30.89
CA THR A 154 -3.95 -4.15 -32.11
C THR A 154 -2.62 -3.89 -32.83
N LYS A 155 -2.56 -4.20 -34.14
CA LYS A 155 -1.38 -4.00 -35.00
C LYS A 155 -1.82 -3.46 -36.36
N LYS A 156 -1.65 -2.15 -36.55
CA LYS A 156 -2.15 -1.39 -37.72
C LYS A 156 -3.67 -1.56 -37.89
N LYS A 157 -4.14 -2.23 -38.94
CA LYS A 157 -5.57 -2.52 -39.20
C LYS A 157 -6.04 -3.88 -38.67
N LYS A 158 -5.18 -4.69 -38.05
CA LYS A 158 -5.56 -5.99 -37.47
C LYS A 158 -5.78 -5.83 -35.96
N SER A 159 -7.00 -6.13 -35.50
CA SER A 159 -7.34 -6.33 -34.09
C SER A 159 -7.58 -7.81 -33.82
N LYS A 160 -7.12 -8.29 -32.66
CA LYS A 160 -7.57 -9.54 -32.04
C LYS A 160 -8.20 -9.20 -30.68
N THR A 161 -9.25 -9.92 -30.32
CA THR A 161 -9.94 -9.85 -29.03
C THR A 161 -9.85 -11.21 -28.35
N PHE A 162 -9.59 -11.22 -27.04
CA PHE A 162 -9.51 -12.41 -26.21
C PHE A 162 -10.49 -12.24 -25.04
N PHE A 163 -11.22 -13.30 -24.68
CA PHE A 163 -12.22 -13.27 -23.61
C PHE A 163 -11.68 -13.80 -22.27
N THR A 164 -10.53 -14.48 -22.31
CA THR A 164 -9.77 -14.92 -21.14
C THR A 164 -8.30 -14.48 -21.21
N ILE A 165 -7.61 -14.47 -20.06
CA ILE A 165 -6.16 -14.23 -20.00
C ILE A 165 -5.37 -15.42 -20.60
N PRO A 166 -5.66 -16.70 -20.29
CA PRO A 166 -4.98 -17.83 -20.91
C PRO A 166 -5.08 -17.89 -22.44
N GLU A 167 -6.20 -17.49 -23.06
CA GLU A 167 -6.27 -17.38 -24.54
C GLU A 167 -5.29 -16.33 -25.10
N TYR A 168 -5.11 -15.21 -24.39
CA TYR A 168 -4.17 -14.17 -24.76
C TYR A 168 -2.70 -14.60 -24.52
N GLU A 169 -2.41 -15.30 -23.42
CA GLU A 169 -1.06 -15.76 -23.10
C GLU A 169 -0.59 -16.86 -24.05
N ASN A 170 -1.42 -17.88 -24.29
CA ASN A 170 -1.17 -18.90 -25.32
C ASN A 170 -0.97 -18.26 -26.71
N TRP A 171 -1.72 -17.21 -27.05
CA TRP A 171 -1.51 -16.48 -28.30
C TRP A 171 -0.17 -15.69 -28.32
N LYS A 172 0.17 -15.03 -27.21
CA LYS A 172 1.40 -14.24 -27.04
C LYS A 172 2.64 -15.13 -27.18
N GLU A 173 2.64 -16.30 -26.55
CA GLU A 173 3.70 -17.29 -26.63
C GLU A 173 3.83 -17.88 -28.04
N SER A 174 2.74 -18.40 -28.60
CA SER A 174 2.74 -18.96 -29.98
C SER A 174 3.05 -17.94 -31.08
N THR A 175 2.97 -16.64 -30.81
CA THR A 175 3.36 -15.55 -31.74
C THR A 175 4.78 -15.04 -31.49
N GLY A 176 5.40 -15.40 -30.36
CA GLY A 176 6.79 -15.10 -30.03
C GLY A 176 7.17 -13.63 -30.19
N ASN A 177 8.32 -13.37 -30.83
CA ASN A 177 8.84 -12.01 -31.04
C ASN A 177 7.88 -11.09 -31.83
N ASP A 178 6.99 -11.62 -32.69
CA ASP A 178 6.10 -10.79 -33.50
C ASP A 178 4.92 -10.19 -32.67
N ALA A 179 4.70 -10.70 -31.45
CA ALA A 179 3.77 -10.15 -30.46
C ALA A 179 4.22 -8.75 -29.97
N LYS A 180 5.54 -8.49 -29.89
CA LYS A 180 6.12 -7.19 -29.48
C LYS A 180 5.69 -6.01 -30.38
N GLY A 181 5.17 -6.30 -31.57
CA GLY A 181 4.64 -5.30 -32.50
C GLY A 181 3.14 -4.99 -32.36
N PHE A 182 2.44 -5.54 -31.35
CA PHE A 182 1.03 -5.23 -31.06
C PHE A 182 0.92 -4.25 -29.89
N ASN A 183 0.04 -3.25 -30.02
CA ASN A 183 -0.41 -2.45 -28.88
C ASN A 183 -1.52 -3.22 -28.15
N ILE A 184 -1.28 -3.56 -26.88
CA ILE A 184 -2.18 -4.35 -26.03
C ILE A 184 -2.96 -3.40 -25.13
N LYS A 185 -4.29 -3.45 -25.17
CA LYS A 185 -5.16 -2.79 -24.18
C LYS A 185 -5.96 -3.84 -23.41
N TYR A 186 -5.89 -3.74 -22.09
CA TYR A 186 -6.66 -4.53 -21.14
C TYR A 186 -8.00 -3.84 -20.83
N TYR A 187 -9.04 -4.63 -20.57
CA TYR A 187 -10.43 -4.18 -20.35
C TYR A 187 -10.99 -4.89 -19.10
N LYS A 188 -10.43 -4.54 -17.94
CA LYS A 188 -10.79 -5.18 -16.65
C LYS A 188 -12.19 -4.78 -16.15
N GLY A 189 -12.69 -3.60 -16.51
CA GLY A 189 -14.07 -3.17 -16.19
C GLY A 189 -14.81 -2.58 -17.40
N LEU A 190 -16.15 -2.65 -17.41
CA LEU A 190 -17.00 -2.22 -18.52
C LEU A 190 -16.84 -0.72 -18.81
N GLY A 191 -16.56 0.09 -17.79
CA GLY A 191 -16.25 1.53 -17.95
C GLY A 191 -14.99 1.84 -18.78
N THR A 192 -14.14 0.85 -19.09
CA THR A 192 -12.95 0.99 -19.94
C THR A 192 -13.26 0.90 -21.45
N SER A 193 -14.44 0.38 -21.80
CA SER A 193 -14.91 0.27 -23.19
C SER A 193 -15.63 1.54 -23.63
N THR A 194 -15.32 2.01 -24.84
CA THR A 194 -15.93 3.24 -25.37
C THR A 194 -17.38 3.03 -25.83
N SER A 195 -18.19 4.10 -25.90
CA SER A 195 -19.55 4.02 -26.48
C SER A 195 -19.58 3.63 -27.97
N ALA A 196 -18.44 3.61 -28.67
CA ALA A 196 -18.31 3.02 -30.00
C ALA A 196 -18.16 1.50 -29.93
N GLU A 197 -17.30 1.00 -29.04
CA GLU A 197 -17.12 -0.43 -28.78
C GLU A 197 -18.36 -1.07 -28.16
N ALA A 198 -19.09 -0.33 -27.32
CA ALA A 198 -20.42 -0.73 -26.86
C ALA A 198 -21.39 -1.03 -28.02
N LYS A 199 -21.34 -0.25 -29.09
CA LYS A 199 -22.14 -0.50 -30.30
C LYS A 199 -21.56 -1.64 -31.14
N GLU A 200 -20.24 -1.81 -31.18
CA GLU A 200 -19.56 -2.96 -31.80
C GLU A 200 -20.02 -4.28 -31.15
N TYR A 201 -20.07 -4.34 -29.81
CA TYR A 201 -20.53 -5.52 -29.06
C TYR A 201 -22.02 -5.81 -29.32
N PHE A 202 -22.89 -4.81 -29.16
CA PHE A 202 -24.34 -4.97 -29.36
C PHE A 202 -24.75 -5.13 -30.84
N SER A 203 -23.87 -4.83 -31.80
CA SER A 203 -24.06 -5.21 -33.22
C SER A 203 -23.76 -6.68 -33.49
N ASN A 204 -22.94 -7.31 -32.64
CA ASN A 204 -22.54 -8.71 -32.72
C ASN A 204 -22.97 -9.43 -31.43
N LEU A 205 -24.24 -9.26 -31.05
CA LEU A 205 -24.75 -9.68 -29.74
C LEU A 205 -24.55 -11.19 -29.52
N ASP A 206 -24.71 -12.01 -30.57
CA ASP A 206 -24.49 -13.46 -30.56
C ASP A 206 -23.08 -13.91 -30.10
N LEU A 207 -22.08 -13.02 -30.11
CA LEU A 207 -20.72 -13.28 -29.59
C LEU A 207 -20.53 -12.82 -28.13
N HIS A 208 -21.44 -12.02 -27.60
CA HIS A 208 -21.36 -11.40 -26.27
C HIS A 208 -22.45 -11.93 -25.33
N GLU A 209 -23.57 -12.42 -25.87
CA GLU A 209 -24.65 -13.09 -25.15
C GLU A 209 -24.33 -14.58 -25.00
N VAL A 210 -24.34 -15.07 -23.76
CA VAL A 210 -24.07 -16.48 -23.42
C VAL A 210 -25.14 -16.97 -22.47
N HIS A 211 -25.84 -18.06 -22.83
CA HIS A 211 -26.92 -18.63 -22.02
C HIS A 211 -26.38 -19.60 -20.95
N PHE A 212 -27.10 -19.72 -19.82
CA PHE A 212 -26.86 -20.78 -18.84
C PHE A 212 -27.77 -21.99 -19.09
N ARG A 213 -27.27 -23.20 -18.80
CA ARG A 213 -28.00 -24.47 -18.94
C ARG A 213 -27.66 -25.50 -17.85
N ASP A 214 -28.36 -26.64 -17.90
CA ASP A 214 -28.08 -27.88 -17.17
C ASP A 214 -28.00 -27.71 -15.64
N LEU A 215 -29.11 -27.28 -15.02
CA LEU A 215 -29.23 -27.17 -13.56
C LEU A 215 -29.34 -28.55 -12.88
N THR A 216 -30.08 -29.46 -13.51
CA THR A 216 -30.60 -30.70 -12.90
C THR A 216 -30.17 -31.98 -13.64
N SER A 217 -29.48 -31.87 -14.78
CA SER A 217 -29.20 -32.97 -15.71
C SER A 217 -27.71 -33.24 -15.92
N ASP A 218 -27.13 -34.09 -15.06
CA ASP A 218 -25.96 -34.92 -15.40
C ASP A 218 -26.37 -36.41 -15.35
N VAL A 219 -27.54 -36.74 -15.94
CA VAL A 219 -27.85 -38.09 -16.38
C VAL A 219 -27.27 -38.23 -17.78
N ALA A 220 -26.05 -38.75 -17.88
CA ALA A 220 -25.51 -39.22 -19.15
C ALA A 220 -26.41 -40.35 -19.66
N THR A 221 -27.14 -40.11 -20.75
CA THR A 221 -27.81 -41.17 -21.49
C THR A 221 -26.73 -42.08 -22.11
N PRO A 222 -26.80 -43.42 -21.98
CA PRO A 222 -25.76 -44.33 -22.47
C PRO A 222 -25.47 -44.25 -23.99
N ASP A 223 -26.32 -43.57 -24.76
CA ASP A 223 -26.28 -43.53 -26.22
C ASP A 223 -25.23 -42.55 -26.79
N GLU A 224 -24.77 -41.55 -26.03
CA GLU A 224 -23.77 -40.57 -26.52
C GLU A 224 -22.32 -41.09 -26.54
N VAL A 225 -22.07 -42.31 -26.05
CA VAL A 225 -20.74 -42.97 -26.09
C VAL A 225 -20.70 -44.06 -27.18
N ARG A 226 -21.45 -43.89 -28.28
CA ARG A 226 -21.60 -44.95 -29.30
C ARG A 226 -21.69 -44.49 -30.77
N SER A 227 -20.93 -43.47 -31.15
CA SER A 227 -20.57 -43.28 -32.57
C SER A 227 -19.27 -42.48 -32.73
N ASP A 228 -18.14 -43.17 -32.71
CA ASP A 228 -17.06 -43.00 -33.69
C ASP A 228 -16.32 -44.35 -33.79
N GLU A 229 -15.80 -44.68 -34.98
CA GLU A 229 -15.47 -46.07 -35.32
C GLU A 229 -14.03 -46.48 -34.95
N PHE A 230 -13.87 -47.76 -34.57
CA PHE A 230 -12.58 -48.43 -34.52
C PHE A 230 -11.99 -48.55 -35.94
N ASP A 231 -10.68 -48.38 -36.09
CA ASP A 231 -9.92 -49.20 -37.03
C ASP A 231 -8.50 -49.52 -36.50
N SER A 232 -8.00 -50.70 -36.88
CA SER A 232 -6.65 -51.26 -36.70
C SER A 232 -5.90 -51.07 -35.36
N ASP A 233 -5.86 -52.15 -34.59
CA ASP A 233 -4.63 -52.79 -34.07
C ASP A 233 -3.44 -51.92 -33.61
N ASP A 234 -3.20 -51.86 -32.30
CA ASP A 234 -1.97 -52.46 -31.74
C ASP A 234 -2.16 -52.91 -30.28
N ASN A 235 -1.40 -53.92 -29.84
CA ASN A 235 -1.72 -54.68 -28.61
C ASN A 235 -0.63 -54.59 -27.52
N MET A 236 -0.96 -54.04 -26.34
CA MET A 236 -0.10 -54.15 -25.16
C MET A 236 -0.89 -54.12 -23.83
N ASP A 237 -0.91 -55.24 -23.13
CA ASP A 237 -1.63 -55.40 -21.85
C ASP A 237 -0.99 -54.57 -20.71
N ILE A 238 -1.74 -53.61 -20.17
CA ILE A 238 -1.42 -52.94 -18.89
C ILE A 238 -2.67 -52.91 -18.02
N GLU A 239 -2.72 -53.80 -17.02
CA GLU A 239 -3.72 -53.84 -15.95
C GLU A 239 -3.73 -52.52 -15.15
N PRO A 240 -4.81 -51.70 -15.20
CA PRO A 240 -4.86 -50.44 -14.47
C PRO A 240 -5.28 -50.68 -13.00
N SER A 241 -4.28 -50.85 -12.12
CA SER A 241 -4.48 -50.99 -10.67
C SER A 241 -4.93 -49.68 -10.01
N SER A 242 -6.18 -49.28 -10.27
CA SER A 242 -6.76 -48.02 -9.81
C SER A 242 -8.08 -48.23 -9.05
N THR A 243 -7.99 -48.31 -7.72
CA THR A 243 -9.15 -48.14 -6.82
C THR A 243 -9.49 -46.66 -6.60
N ALA A 244 -9.40 -45.85 -7.66
CA ALA A 244 -9.97 -44.51 -7.68
C ALA A 244 -11.50 -44.64 -7.77
N ALA A 245 -12.20 -44.38 -6.66
CA ALA A 245 -13.66 -44.29 -6.68
C ALA A 245 -14.08 -43.17 -7.67
N PRO A 246 -15.00 -43.44 -8.62
CA PRO A 246 -15.38 -42.45 -9.61
C PRO A 246 -15.94 -41.20 -8.91
N LEU A 247 -15.41 -40.03 -9.28
CA LEU A 247 -15.84 -38.74 -8.74
C LEU A 247 -17.34 -38.58 -9.01
N LYS A 248 -18.14 -38.65 -7.94
CA LYS A 248 -19.59 -38.50 -7.99
C LYS A 248 -19.91 -37.11 -8.54
N GLN A 249 -20.34 -37.02 -9.80
CA GLN A 249 -20.72 -35.76 -10.42
C GLN A 249 -21.82 -35.08 -9.59
N VAL A 250 -21.55 -33.85 -9.17
CA VAL A 250 -22.39 -33.07 -8.26
C VAL A 250 -23.24 -32.12 -9.09
N SER A 251 -24.56 -32.14 -8.87
CA SER A 251 -25.50 -31.37 -9.70
C SER A 251 -25.28 -29.86 -9.57
N GLY A 252 -25.67 -29.10 -10.61
CA GLY A 252 -25.59 -27.63 -10.58
C GLY A 252 -26.35 -27.03 -9.38
N ASN A 253 -27.49 -27.62 -9.01
CA ASN A 253 -28.26 -27.30 -7.80
C ASN A 253 -27.41 -27.44 -6.52
N GLU A 254 -26.83 -28.63 -6.28
CA GLU A 254 -25.98 -28.89 -5.11
C GLU A 254 -24.74 -27.98 -5.07
N LEU A 255 -24.14 -27.66 -6.22
CA LEU A 255 -22.99 -26.77 -6.33
C LEU A 255 -23.33 -25.30 -5.98
N ILE A 256 -24.50 -24.81 -6.38
CA ILE A 256 -24.96 -23.45 -5.99
C ILE A 256 -25.26 -23.41 -4.48
N GLU A 257 -25.83 -24.46 -3.89
CA GLU A 257 -26.01 -24.51 -2.43
C GLU A 257 -24.65 -24.60 -1.70
N MET A 258 -23.72 -25.42 -2.19
CA MET A 258 -22.35 -25.50 -1.66
C MET A 258 -21.66 -24.13 -1.67
N ALA A 259 -21.80 -23.35 -2.74
CA ALA A 259 -21.18 -22.04 -2.86
C ALA A 259 -21.73 -21.02 -1.83
N PHE A 260 -23.06 -20.93 -1.66
CA PHE A 260 -23.68 -19.79 -0.96
C PHE A 260 -24.26 -20.09 0.44
N SER A 261 -24.35 -21.36 0.87
CA SER A 261 -24.89 -21.75 2.19
C SER A 261 -23.81 -21.77 3.28
N LYS A 262 -24.07 -21.22 4.46
CA LYS A 262 -23.16 -21.30 5.63
C LYS A 262 -22.95 -22.73 6.13
N LYS A 263 -23.87 -23.67 5.82
CA LYS A 263 -23.75 -25.08 6.21
C LYS A 263 -22.60 -25.81 5.51
N HIS A 264 -22.19 -25.34 4.33
CA HIS A 264 -21.21 -26.01 3.46
C HIS A 264 -19.80 -25.41 3.53
N VAL A 265 -19.44 -24.76 4.64
CA VAL A 265 -18.08 -24.21 4.86
C VAL A 265 -16.99 -25.27 4.65
N GLU A 266 -17.10 -26.45 5.26
CA GLU A 266 -16.08 -27.50 5.12
C GLU A 266 -16.02 -28.06 3.70
N SER A 267 -17.18 -28.17 3.02
CA SER A 267 -17.24 -28.53 1.61
C SER A 267 -16.49 -27.52 0.73
N ARG A 268 -16.65 -26.21 0.98
CA ARG A 268 -15.93 -25.16 0.25
C ARG A 268 -14.42 -25.18 0.49
N LYS A 269 -13.94 -25.53 1.70
CA LYS A 269 -12.50 -25.69 1.95
C LYS A 269 -11.91 -26.81 1.11
N THR A 270 -12.55 -27.98 1.10
CA THR A 270 -12.12 -29.13 0.28
C THR A 270 -12.19 -28.81 -1.21
N TRP A 271 -13.24 -28.13 -1.65
CA TRP A 271 -13.40 -27.66 -3.03
C TRP A 271 -12.26 -26.72 -3.47
N LEU A 272 -11.92 -25.72 -2.66
CA LEU A 272 -10.84 -24.76 -2.96
C LEU A 272 -9.44 -25.37 -2.84
N ASN A 273 -9.23 -26.32 -1.92
CA ASN A 273 -7.97 -27.07 -1.81
C ASN A 273 -7.73 -28.04 -2.99
N ASN A 274 -8.79 -28.46 -3.69
CA ASN A 274 -8.71 -29.39 -4.82
C ASN A 274 -8.68 -28.67 -6.20
N MET A 275 -8.56 -27.34 -6.22
CA MET A 275 -8.52 -26.56 -7.46
C MET A 275 -7.22 -26.80 -8.26
N ALA A 276 -7.34 -27.08 -9.56
CA ALA A 276 -6.19 -27.13 -10.46
C ALA A 276 -5.75 -25.70 -10.85
N LYS A 277 -4.44 -25.46 -10.94
CA LYS A 277 -3.87 -24.11 -11.15
C LYS A 277 -4.37 -23.43 -12.42
N ASP A 278 -4.58 -24.20 -13.49
CA ASP A 278 -4.90 -23.71 -14.82
C ASP A 278 -6.41 -23.78 -15.13
N THR A 279 -7.26 -23.71 -14.10
CA THR A 279 -8.72 -23.78 -14.25
C THR A 279 -9.29 -22.46 -14.76
N TYR A 280 -9.81 -22.44 -16.00
CA TYR A 280 -10.55 -21.30 -16.56
C TYR A 280 -11.78 -21.76 -17.35
N LEU A 281 -12.77 -20.86 -17.51
CA LEU A 281 -13.93 -21.08 -18.37
C LEU A 281 -13.60 -20.68 -19.82
N ASN A 282 -13.70 -21.61 -20.76
CA ASN A 282 -13.42 -21.35 -22.17
C ASN A 282 -14.65 -20.72 -22.86
N TYR A 283 -14.62 -19.40 -23.05
CA TYR A 283 -15.73 -18.67 -23.67
C TYR A 283 -15.95 -19.00 -25.15
N SER A 284 -14.91 -19.42 -25.87
CA SER A 284 -14.98 -19.82 -27.28
C SER A 284 -15.85 -21.08 -27.53
N ASN A 285 -16.07 -21.90 -26.49
CA ASN A 285 -17.05 -22.98 -26.51
C ASN A 285 -18.41 -22.55 -25.91
N ALA A 286 -18.38 -21.75 -24.84
CA ALA A 286 -19.60 -21.21 -24.21
C ALA A 286 -20.49 -20.40 -25.17
N GLN A 287 -19.89 -19.68 -26.13
CA GLN A 287 -20.57 -18.94 -27.20
C GLN A 287 -21.35 -19.84 -28.18
N LYS A 288 -21.08 -21.15 -28.23
CA LYS A 288 -21.76 -22.10 -29.12
C LYS A 288 -22.84 -22.88 -28.37
N ASP A 289 -22.46 -23.44 -27.23
CA ASP A 289 -23.24 -24.47 -26.54
C ASP A 289 -23.81 -24.01 -25.18
N GLY A 290 -23.60 -22.74 -24.81
CA GLY A 290 -23.94 -22.19 -23.49
C GLY A 290 -23.04 -22.72 -22.36
N VAL A 291 -23.21 -22.17 -21.14
CA VAL A 291 -22.45 -22.54 -19.94
C VAL A 291 -23.29 -23.43 -19.04
N LYS A 292 -22.78 -24.60 -18.65
CA LYS A 292 -23.40 -25.39 -17.57
C LYS A 292 -23.26 -24.66 -16.23
N PHE A 293 -24.30 -24.67 -15.39
CA PHE A 293 -24.18 -24.13 -14.02
C PHE A 293 -23.03 -24.77 -13.22
N SER A 294 -22.78 -26.07 -13.41
CA SER A 294 -21.66 -26.78 -12.79
C SER A 294 -20.28 -26.29 -13.27
N GLU A 295 -20.14 -25.86 -14.52
CA GLU A 295 -18.92 -25.26 -15.03
C GLU A 295 -18.72 -23.82 -14.55
N PHE A 296 -19.78 -23.00 -14.54
CA PHE A 296 -19.69 -21.64 -14.00
C PHE A 296 -19.19 -21.64 -12.54
N ILE A 297 -19.74 -22.50 -11.68
CA ILE A 297 -19.30 -22.60 -10.28
C ILE A 297 -17.83 -23.05 -10.22
N ASN A 298 -17.48 -24.15 -10.90
CA ASN A 298 -16.16 -24.79 -10.76
C ASN A 298 -15.04 -24.15 -11.60
N LYS A 299 -15.33 -23.26 -12.56
CA LYS A 299 -14.33 -22.64 -13.46
C LYS A 299 -14.31 -21.12 -13.47
N GLU A 300 -15.32 -20.46 -12.89
CA GLU A 300 -15.40 -18.99 -12.82
C GLU A 300 -15.57 -18.51 -11.37
N LEU A 301 -16.60 -18.99 -10.64
CA LEU A 301 -16.84 -18.57 -9.25
C LEU A 301 -15.75 -19.05 -8.26
N ILE A 302 -15.07 -20.16 -8.57
CA ILE A 302 -13.92 -20.63 -7.77
C ILE A 302 -12.77 -19.62 -7.78
N LEU A 303 -12.53 -18.94 -8.92
CA LEU A 303 -11.50 -17.92 -9.07
C LEU A 303 -11.79 -16.70 -8.19
N PHE A 304 -13.06 -16.28 -8.11
CA PHE A 304 -13.47 -15.28 -7.13
C PHE A 304 -13.21 -15.74 -5.69
N SER A 305 -13.59 -16.97 -5.36
CA SER A 305 -13.46 -17.52 -4.01
C SER A 305 -11.99 -17.63 -3.58
N GLN A 306 -11.08 -17.92 -4.52
CA GLN A 306 -9.63 -17.87 -4.29
C GLN A 306 -9.13 -16.42 -4.14
N ALA A 307 -9.50 -15.51 -5.06
CA ALA A 307 -9.07 -14.11 -5.04
C ALA A 307 -9.57 -13.35 -3.80
N ASP A 308 -10.79 -13.62 -3.35
CA ASP A 308 -11.35 -13.11 -2.09
C ASP A 308 -10.52 -13.57 -0.88
N ASN A 309 -10.21 -14.87 -0.78
CA ASN A 309 -9.32 -15.36 0.26
C ASN A 309 -7.92 -14.69 0.19
N GLN A 310 -7.31 -14.59 -0.98
CA GLN A 310 -6.01 -13.91 -1.20
C GLN A 310 -6.03 -12.42 -0.81
N ARG A 311 -7.13 -11.71 -1.05
CA ARG A 311 -7.30 -10.29 -0.68
C ARG A 311 -7.59 -10.11 0.81
N SER A 312 -8.24 -11.08 1.45
CA SER A 312 -8.79 -10.95 2.79
C SER A 312 -7.94 -11.60 3.89
N ILE A 313 -7.16 -12.64 3.59
CA ILE A 313 -6.26 -13.36 4.52
C ILE A 313 -4.81 -13.00 4.18
N PRO A 314 -3.95 -12.67 5.16
CA PRO A 314 -2.57 -12.28 4.90
C PRO A 314 -1.61 -13.47 4.76
N HIS A 315 -0.41 -13.18 4.27
CA HIS A 315 0.70 -14.12 4.18
C HIS A 315 1.47 -14.23 5.50
N ILE A 316 2.01 -15.41 5.84
CA ILE A 316 2.74 -15.63 7.09
C ILE A 316 4.00 -14.76 7.22
N MET A 317 4.72 -14.56 6.11
CA MET A 317 6.03 -13.87 6.09
C MET A 317 5.92 -12.40 6.51
N ASP A 318 5.08 -11.62 5.82
CA ASP A 318 4.94 -10.17 6.04
C ASP A 318 3.70 -9.74 6.82
N GLY A 319 2.78 -10.66 7.11
CA GLY A 319 1.50 -10.34 7.74
C GLY A 319 0.59 -9.46 6.88
N PHE A 320 0.90 -9.26 5.59
CA PHE A 320 0.16 -8.34 4.73
C PHE A 320 -0.84 -9.03 3.83
N LYS A 321 -1.93 -8.30 3.59
CA LYS A 321 -2.83 -8.48 2.46
C LYS A 321 -2.23 -7.77 1.23
N PRO A 322 -2.55 -8.20 -0.01
CA PRO A 322 -2.02 -7.60 -1.23
C PRO A 322 -2.18 -6.07 -1.33
N SER A 323 -3.26 -5.49 -0.80
CA SER A 323 -3.45 -4.03 -0.78
C SER A 323 -2.40 -3.30 0.07
N GLN A 324 -2.04 -3.84 1.24
CA GLN A 324 -1.00 -3.29 2.11
C GLN A 324 0.39 -3.44 1.47
N ARG A 325 0.63 -4.58 0.80
CA ARG A 325 1.86 -4.87 0.07
C ARG A 325 2.07 -3.93 -1.12
N LYS A 326 1.02 -3.68 -1.91
CA LYS A 326 0.98 -2.69 -3.01
C LYS A 326 1.34 -1.28 -2.54
N VAL A 327 0.80 -0.85 -1.40
CA VAL A 327 1.15 0.42 -0.75
C VAL A 327 2.63 0.46 -0.37
N LEU A 328 3.14 -0.56 0.33
CA LEU A 328 4.52 -0.58 0.81
C LEU A 328 5.54 -0.63 -0.33
N PHE A 329 5.31 -1.48 -1.34
CA PHE A 329 6.09 -1.54 -2.58
C PHE A 329 6.21 -0.18 -3.25
N SER A 330 5.10 0.54 -3.38
CA SER A 330 5.09 1.88 -4.00
C SER A 330 5.85 2.91 -3.16
N CYS A 331 5.75 2.86 -1.83
CA CYS A 331 6.55 3.69 -0.92
C CYS A 331 8.07 3.40 -1.02
N PHE A 332 8.43 2.12 -1.25
CA PHE A 332 9.82 1.70 -1.46
C PHE A 332 10.35 2.12 -2.84
N LYS A 333 9.60 1.86 -3.92
CA LYS A 333 9.88 2.26 -5.32
C LYS A 333 10.09 3.78 -5.43
N ARG A 334 9.29 4.56 -4.70
CA ARG A 334 9.39 6.03 -4.60
C ARG A 334 10.46 6.54 -3.62
N LYS A 335 11.10 5.67 -2.82
CA LYS A 335 12.05 6.03 -1.75
C LYS A 335 11.47 7.13 -0.82
N LEU A 336 10.26 6.93 -0.29
CA LEU A 336 9.40 7.97 0.34
C LEU A 336 9.93 8.56 1.68
N LYS A 337 11.02 9.34 1.60
CA LYS A 337 11.64 10.09 2.71
C LYS A 337 10.90 11.39 3.07
N ALA A 338 10.12 11.95 2.14
CA ALA A 338 9.41 13.23 2.28
C ALA A 338 7.88 13.03 2.40
N GLU A 339 7.21 13.95 3.08
CA GLU A 339 5.76 13.84 3.33
C GLU A 339 4.91 14.13 2.09
N ILE A 340 3.96 13.23 1.81
CA ILE A 340 3.02 13.28 0.69
C ILE A 340 1.59 13.20 1.22
N LYS A 341 0.62 13.81 0.53
CA LYS A 341 -0.80 13.63 0.88
C LYS A 341 -1.25 12.20 0.64
N VAL A 342 -2.08 11.64 1.51
CA VAL A 342 -2.58 10.26 1.36
C VAL A 342 -3.30 10.06 0.02
N ALA A 343 -4.13 11.02 -0.42
CA ALA A 343 -4.78 10.96 -1.74
C ALA A 343 -3.79 10.98 -2.92
N GLN A 344 -2.64 11.65 -2.80
CA GLN A 344 -1.61 11.65 -3.85
C GLN A 344 -0.76 10.38 -3.83
N LEU A 345 -0.61 9.75 -2.66
CA LEU A 345 0.02 8.44 -2.54
C LEU A 345 -0.90 7.34 -3.10
N ALA A 346 -2.20 7.39 -2.82
CA ALA A 346 -3.18 6.44 -3.33
C ALA A 346 -3.18 6.38 -4.87
N GLY A 347 -3.28 7.53 -5.56
CA GLY A 347 -3.19 7.56 -7.03
C GLY A 347 -1.86 7.03 -7.57
N TYR A 348 -0.74 7.40 -6.94
CA TYR A 348 0.59 6.90 -7.32
C TYR A 348 0.71 5.37 -7.15
N VAL A 349 0.20 4.81 -6.05
CA VAL A 349 0.14 3.36 -5.82
C VAL A 349 -0.74 2.70 -6.89
N SER A 350 -1.92 3.26 -7.17
CA SER A 350 -2.86 2.71 -8.15
C SER A 350 -2.24 2.55 -9.54
N GLU A 351 -1.44 3.55 -9.96
CA GLU A 351 -0.66 3.57 -11.19
C GLU A 351 0.54 2.59 -11.15
N HIS A 352 1.34 2.61 -10.07
CA HIS A 352 2.65 1.94 -10.04
C HIS A 352 2.62 0.47 -9.58
N SER A 353 1.51 0.02 -9.01
CA SER A 353 1.30 -1.36 -8.53
C SER A 353 0.00 -2.00 -9.06
N ALA A 354 -0.57 -1.48 -10.16
CA ALA A 354 -1.79 -1.97 -10.80
C ALA A 354 -2.93 -2.30 -9.80
N TYR A 355 -3.46 -1.28 -9.12
CA TYR A 355 -4.57 -1.48 -8.16
C TYR A 355 -5.94 -1.20 -8.81
N HIS A 356 -6.72 -2.26 -9.02
CA HIS A 356 -7.96 -2.19 -9.80
C HIS A 356 -9.22 -1.84 -8.98
N HIS A 357 -9.19 -1.99 -7.64
CA HIS A 357 -10.38 -1.83 -6.78
C HIS A 357 -10.64 -0.38 -6.30
N GLY A 358 -10.13 0.61 -7.04
CA GLY A 358 -10.39 2.03 -6.83
C GLY A 358 -9.68 2.69 -5.64
N GLU A 359 -9.34 3.98 -5.79
CA GLU A 359 -8.55 4.72 -4.79
C GLU A 359 -9.19 4.77 -3.39
N ALA A 360 -10.51 4.67 -3.25
CA ALA A 360 -11.19 4.80 -1.95
C ALA A 360 -10.74 3.72 -0.93
N SER A 361 -10.70 2.46 -1.38
CA SER A 361 -10.19 1.32 -0.59
C SER A 361 -8.71 1.49 -0.23
N LEU A 362 -7.93 2.01 -1.19
CA LEU A 362 -6.50 2.22 -1.08
C LEU A 362 -6.15 3.36 -0.10
N ASN A 363 -6.92 4.45 -0.10
CA ASN A 363 -6.83 5.52 0.89
C ASN A 363 -7.11 4.99 2.31
N GLY A 364 -8.15 4.16 2.50
CA GLY A 364 -8.42 3.51 3.78
C GLY A 364 -7.29 2.57 4.22
N THR A 365 -6.72 1.82 3.29
CA THR A 365 -5.55 0.95 3.54
C THR A 365 -4.34 1.75 4.03
N ILE A 366 -4.00 2.87 3.38
CA ILE A 366 -2.90 3.75 3.79
C ILE A 366 -3.15 4.36 5.18
N VAL A 367 -4.38 4.79 5.47
CA VAL A 367 -4.74 5.32 6.80
C VAL A 367 -4.55 4.26 7.88
N ASN A 368 -5.06 3.04 7.67
CA ASN A 368 -4.95 1.95 8.64
C ASN A 368 -3.50 1.50 8.88
N MET A 369 -2.61 1.58 7.88
CA MET A 369 -1.17 1.30 8.03
C MET A 369 -0.38 2.39 8.78
N ALA A 370 -0.97 3.59 8.94
CA ALA A 370 -0.37 4.72 9.65
C ALA A 370 -0.93 4.93 11.07
N GLN A 371 -2.08 4.34 11.40
CA GLN A 371 -2.71 4.45 12.73
C GLN A 371 -1.81 3.90 13.85
N ASN A 372 -1.78 4.63 14.98
CA ASN A 372 -0.90 4.37 16.12
C ASN A 372 -1.61 4.48 17.48
N PHE A 373 -2.95 4.45 17.51
CA PHE A 373 -3.73 4.49 18.76
C PHE A 373 -3.84 3.10 19.41
N CYS A 374 -4.02 3.06 20.73
CA CYS A 374 -4.20 1.81 21.50
C CYS A 374 -5.30 0.92 20.90
N GLY A 375 -4.91 -0.30 20.48
CA GLY A 375 -5.80 -1.25 19.80
C GLY A 375 -5.74 -1.23 18.26
N SER A 376 -4.81 -0.47 17.66
CA SER A 376 -4.45 -0.54 16.23
C SER A 376 -3.11 -1.27 16.02
N ASN A 377 -2.11 -0.64 15.40
CA ASN A 377 -0.79 -1.25 15.15
C ASN A 377 0.15 -1.07 16.36
N ASN A 378 0.98 -2.08 16.67
CA ASN A 378 2.11 -1.91 17.60
C ASN A 378 3.27 -1.17 16.91
N ILE A 379 3.51 -1.48 15.63
CA ILE A 379 4.45 -0.75 14.76
C ILE A 379 3.69 -0.24 13.53
N ASN A 380 3.34 1.06 13.52
CA ASN A 380 2.91 1.75 12.31
C ASN A 380 4.09 1.84 11.34
N LEU A 381 3.87 1.51 10.06
CA LEU A 381 4.91 1.49 9.02
C LEU A 381 4.96 2.78 8.20
N LEU A 382 3.95 3.62 8.38
CA LEU A 382 3.80 4.92 7.78
C LEU A 382 3.57 5.95 8.89
N THR A 383 4.19 7.12 8.82
CA THR A 383 4.01 8.16 9.85
C THR A 383 2.64 8.83 9.71
N PRO A 384 1.83 8.95 10.78
CA PRO A 384 0.55 9.66 10.74
C PRO A 384 0.74 11.19 10.85
N SER A 385 1.21 11.85 9.79
CA SER A 385 1.35 13.32 9.74
C SER A 385 0.01 14.02 9.48
N GLY A 386 -0.90 13.94 10.45
CA GLY A 386 -2.24 14.53 10.41
C GLY A 386 -3.21 13.87 11.39
N GLN A 387 -4.52 14.08 11.22
CA GLN A 387 -5.54 13.34 11.96
C GLN A 387 -5.86 12.02 11.24
N PHE A 388 -5.18 10.95 11.64
CA PHE A 388 -5.37 9.58 11.12
C PHE A 388 -6.46 8.78 11.84
N GLY A 389 -7.17 9.43 12.76
CA GLY A 389 -8.20 8.82 13.60
C GLY A 389 -7.64 8.39 14.96
N THR A 390 -8.53 8.20 15.92
CA THR A 390 -8.20 7.98 17.34
C THR A 390 -9.00 6.81 17.91
N ARG A 391 -8.68 6.41 19.14
CA ARG A 391 -9.46 5.40 19.88
C ARG A 391 -10.89 5.82 20.21
N ARG A 392 -11.29 7.07 19.91
CA ARG A 392 -12.65 7.57 20.17
C ARG A 392 -13.70 6.89 19.31
N MET A 393 -13.40 6.65 18.03
CA MET A 393 -14.28 5.96 17.08
C MET A 393 -13.52 4.86 16.28
N GLY A 394 -12.47 4.28 16.88
CA GLY A 394 -11.70 3.20 16.25
C GLY A 394 -11.06 3.58 14.93
N GLY A 395 -10.58 4.82 14.79
CA GLY A 395 -10.00 5.33 13.55
C GLY A 395 -11.02 5.87 12.53
N LYS A 396 -12.33 5.68 12.71
CA LYS A 396 -13.38 6.25 11.84
C LYS A 396 -13.40 7.79 11.85
N ASP A 397 -12.77 8.43 12.84
CA ASP A 397 -12.58 9.88 12.97
C ASP A 397 -11.34 10.42 12.21
N ALA A 398 -10.75 9.62 11.31
CA ALA A 398 -9.71 10.08 10.39
C ALA A 398 -10.21 11.23 9.49
N ALA A 399 -9.36 12.23 9.29
CA ALA A 399 -9.65 13.34 8.39
C ALA A 399 -9.49 12.91 6.91
N SER A 400 -10.22 13.57 6.01
CA SER A 400 -10.21 13.24 4.58
C SER A 400 -8.78 13.13 4.00
N PRO A 401 -8.47 12.10 3.18
CA PRO A 401 -7.16 11.86 2.56
C PRO A 401 -6.52 13.03 1.78
N ARG A 402 -7.30 14.07 1.47
CA ARG A 402 -6.85 15.31 0.82
C ARG A 402 -6.13 16.28 1.77
N TYR A 403 -6.28 16.10 3.08
CA TYR A 403 -5.76 16.99 4.13
C TYR A 403 -4.67 16.34 5.00
N ILE A 404 -4.62 15.01 5.09
CA ILE A 404 -3.62 14.25 5.85
C ILE A 404 -2.41 13.88 5.00
N PHE A 405 -1.24 13.86 5.63
CA PHE A 405 0.04 13.56 5.00
C PHE A 405 0.69 12.33 5.65
N THR A 406 1.54 11.64 4.89
CA THR A 406 2.31 10.50 5.39
C THR A 406 3.66 10.39 4.70
N LYS A 407 4.53 9.57 5.27
CA LYS A 407 5.87 9.19 4.78
C LYS A 407 6.19 7.79 5.32
N LEU A 408 7.28 7.18 4.84
CA LEU A 408 7.76 5.94 5.47
C LEU A 408 8.27 6.23 6.89
N GLU A 409 7.99 5.34 7.84
CA GLU A 409 8.54 5.43 9.20
C GLU A 409 10.01 4.94 9.21
N ASN A 410 10.86 5.52 10.06
CA ASN A 410 12.31 5.21 10.06
C ASN A 410 12.60 3.71 10.30
N ILE A 411 11.84 3.08 11.19
CA ILE A 411 11.97 1.66 11.53
C ILE A 411 11.62 0.72 10.36
N THR A 412 10.81 1.18 9.40
CA THR A 412 10.28 0.31 8.33
C THR A 412 11.37 -0.20 7.38
N ARG A 413 12.45 0.57 7.14
CA ARG A 413 13.62 0.07 6.38
C ARG A 413 14.69 -0.65 7.21
N LYS A 414 14.48 -0.78 8.52
CA LYS A 414 15.20 -1.75 9.37
C LYS A 414 14.44 -3.08 9.41
N ILE A 415 13.11 -3.06 9.56
CA ILE A 415 12.24 -4.24 9.47
C ILE A 415 12.29 -4.88 8.08
N PHE A 416 12.23 -4.09 7.01
CA PHE A 416 12.33 -4.55 5.62
C PHE A 416 13.66 -4.08 5.02
N HIS A 417 14.72 -4.84 5.30
CA HIS A 417 16.09 -4.45 4.97
C HIS A 417 16.30 -4.38 3.43
N PRO A 418 16.88 -3.30 2.88
CA PRO A 418 16.96 -3.11 1.41
C PRO A 418 17.67 -4.23 0.64
N ASP A 419 18.67 -4.89 1.23
CA ASP A 419 19.37 -6.02 0.60
C ASP A 419 18.44 -7.22 0.31
N ASP A 420 17.37 -7.38 1.10
CA ASP A 420 16.39 -8.46 0.90
C ASP A 420 15.47 -8.19 -0.30
N ASP A 421 15.29 -6.92 -0.73
CA ASP A 421 14.41 -6.56 -1.86
C ASP A 421 14.78 -7.31 -3.14
N ALA A 422 16.08 -7.53 -3.40
CA ALA A 422 16.58 -8.17 -4.62
C ALA A 422 16.35 -9.70 -4.68
N LEU A 423 15.91 -10.32 -3.57
CA LEU A 423 15.67 -11.76 -3.46
C LEU A 423 14.20 -12.15 -3.67
N LEU A 424 13.32 -11.18 -3.88
CA LEU A 424 11.87 -11.38 -3.86
C LEU A 424 11.31 -11.68 -5.25
N SER A 425 10.35 -12.61 -5.32
CA SER A 425 9.60 -12.92 -6.54
C SER A 425 8.62 -11.77 -6.84
N TYR A 426 9.01 -10.85 -7.73
CA TYR A 426 8.19 -9.72 -8.17
C TYR A 426 7.14 -10.14 -9.19
N LEU A 427 5.86 -9.87 -8.90
CA LEU A 427 4.76 -10.18 -9.81
C LEU A 427 4.72 -9.22 -11.01
N ASN A 428 4.03 -9.65 -12.07
CA ASN A 428 3.84 -8.88 -13.30
C ASN A 428 2.34 -8.79 -13.61
N ASP A 429 1.79 -7.58 -13.68
CA ASP A 429 0.40 -7.32 -14.08
C ASP A 429 0.36 -6.23 -15.17
N ASP A 430 -0.45 -6.43 -16.20
CA ASP A 430 -0.54 -5.60 -17.41
C ASP A 430 0.82 -5.30 -18.12
N GLY A 431 1.86 -6.09 -17.84
CA GLY A 431 3.22 -5.89 -18.34
C GLY A 431 4.13 -5.04 -17.44
N LEU A 432 3.63 -4.58 -16.29
CA LEU A 432 4.38 -3.84 -15.28
C LEU A 432 4.87 -4.77 -14.17
N SER A 433 6.13 -4.60 -13.75
CA SER A 433 6.61 -5.16 -12.49
C SER A 433 5.96 -4.42 -11.31
N ILE A 434 5.14 -5.16 -10.57
CA ILE A 434 4.36 -4.71 -9.41
C ILE A 434 5.00 -5.26 -8.12
N GLU A 435 4.24 -5.39 -7.03
CA GLU A 435 4.75 -5.89 -5.74
C GLU A 435 5.15 -7.38 -5.79
N PRO A 436 5.98 -7.85 -4.84
CA PRO A 436 6.32 -9.27 -4.75
C PRO A 436 5.21 -10.12 -4.14
N GLU A 437 5.30 -11.45 -4.30
CA GLU A 437 4.39 -12.42 -3.68
C GLU A 437 4.29 -12.24 -2.16
N PHE A 438 5.41 -11.94 -1.51
CA PHE A 438 5.52 -11.48 -0.13
C PHE A 438 6.79 -10.64 0.06
N TYR A 439 6.81 -9.79 1.09
CA TYR A 439 8.07 -9.29 1.64
C TYR A 439 8.63 -10.26 2.69
N MET A 440 9.95 -10.21 2.87
CA MET A 440 10.63 -10.94 3.94
C MET A 440 11.14 -9.93 5.00
N PRO A 441 10.39 -9.69 6.09
CA PRO A 441 10.87 -8.84 7.18
C PRO A 441 11.92 -9.56 8.04
N VAL A 442 12.62 -8.81 8.88
CA VAL A 442 13.54 -9.33 9.92
C VAL A 442 12.78 -9.98 11.09
N ILE A 443 11.53 -9.56 11.33
CA ILE A 443 10.64 -10.05 12.41
C ILE A 443 9.22 -10.34 11.86
N PRO A 444 8.48 -11.34 12.38
CA PRO A 444 7.18 -11.74 11.85
C PRO A 444 6.10 -10.69 12.12
N MET A 445 5.89 -9.81 11.14
CA MET A 445 4.94 -8.69 11.25
C MET A 445 3.49 -9.15 11.46
N ALA A 446 3.14 -10.38 11.04
CA ALA A 446 1.87 -11.04 11.34
C ALA A 446 1.57 -11.16 12.84
N LEU A 447 2.59 -11.35 13.69
CA LEU A 447 2.44 -11.38 15.15
C LEU A 447 2.56 -9.98 15.76
N VAL A 448 3.43 -9.12 15.23
CA VAL A 448 3.64 -7.77 15.77
C VAL A 448 2.38 -6.91 15.72
N ASN A 449 1.72 -6.82 14.56
CA ASN A 449 0.53 -5.99 14.36
C ASN A 449 -0.78 -6.78 14.38
N GLY A 450 -0.71 -8.11 14.48
CA GLY A 450 -1.87 -8.99 14.31
C GLY A 450 -2.46 -8.93 12.90
N SER A 451 -3.59 -9.60 12.71
CA SER A 451 -4.39 -9.51 11.49
C SER A 451 -5.83 -10.03 11.68
N ASP A 452 -6.81 -9.23 11.29
CA ASP A 452 -8.21 -9.66 11.15
C ASP A 452 -8.56 -9.82 9.66
N GLY A 453 -9.24 -10.91 9.27
CA GLY A 453 -9.65 -11.16 7.89
C GLY A 453 -10.80 -12.17 7.78
N ILE A 454 -11.69 -11.98 6.80
CA ILE A 454 -12.80 -12.89 6.51
C ILE A 454 -12.85 -13.07 5.00
N GLY A 455 -12.78 -14.32 4.53
CA GLY A 455 -12.89 -14.69 3.12
C GLY A 455 -13.81 -15.89 2.93
N THR A 456 -13.86 -16.40 1.70
CA THR A 456 -14.78 -17.46 1.30
C THR A 456 -14.36 -18.82 1.88
N GLY A 457 -14.91 -19.16 3.05
CA GLY A 457 -14.71 -20.45 3.74
C GLY A 457 -13.73 -20.42 4.91
N TRP A 458 -12.97 -19.33 5.06
CA TRP A 458 -12.01 -19.12 6.15
C TRP A 458 -12.13 -17.72 6.75
N SER A 459 -11.76 -17.59 8.01
CA SER A 459 -11.51 -16.30 8.66
C SER A 459 -10.22 -16.39 9.47
N SER A 460 -9.53 -15.28 9.65
CA SER A 460 -8.29 -15.18 10.42
C SER A 460 -8.41 -14.11 11.48
N SER A 461 -7.97 -14.43 12.69
CA SER A 461 -7.93 -13.56 13.86
C SER A 461 -6.62 -13.83 14.59
N VAL A 462 -5.58 -13.08 14.23
CA VAL A 462 -4.26 -13.09 14.89
C VAL A 462 -4.18 -11.83 15.77
N PRO A 463 -4.01 -11.94 17.10
CA PRO A 463 -3.86 -10.77 17.95
C PRO A 463 -2.44 -10.20 17.88
N ASN A 464 -2.26 -8.99 18.41
CA ASN A 464 -0.96 -8.32 18.45
C ASN A 464 -0.11 -8.88 19.61
N PHE A 465 1.21 -8.93 19.40
CA PHE A 465 2.21 -9.35 20.39
C PHE A 465 3.33 -8.30 20.51
N ASP A 466 4.11 -8.36 21.59
CA ASP A 466 5.22 -7.45 21.83
C ASP A 466 6.41 -7.76 20.89
N PRO A 467 6.88 -6.82 20.05
CA PRO A 467 8.07 -7.03 19.24
C PRO A 467 9.33 -7.36 20.06
N ARG A 468 9.46 -6.91 21.31
CA ARG A 468 10.63 -7.23 22.16
C ARG A 468 10.66 -8.71 22.54
N ILE A 469 9.52 -9.27 22.94
CA ILE A 469 9.38 -10.71 23.26
C ILE A 469 9.57 -11.56 22.00
N ILE A 470 9.06 -11.11 20.84
CA ILE A 470 9.31 -11.78 19.55
C ILE A 470 10.80 -11.82 19.22
N ILE A 471 11.52 -10.70 19.37
CA ILE A 471 12.97 -10.63 19.12
C ILE A 471 13.75 -11.53 20.10
N GLU A 472 13.35 -11.59 21.37
CA GLU A 472 13.97 -12.48 22.35
C GLU A 472 13.75 -13.95 22.01
N ASN A 473 12.53 -14.35 21.63
CA ASN A 473 12.26 -15.72 21.19
C ASN A 473 13.00 -16.10 19.89
N ILE A 474 13.20 -15.17 18.95
CA ILE A 474 14.07 -15.40 17.78
C ILE A 474 15.52 -15.66 18.24
N ARG A 475 16.03 -14.91 19.22
CA ARG A 475 17.38 -15.14 19.78
C ARG A 475 17.50 -16.50 20.49
N ARG A 476 16.47 -16.93 21.22
CA ARG A 476 16.39 -18.28 21.79
C ARG A 476 16.45 -19.36 20.71
N LEU A 477 15.68 -19.21 19.62
CA LEU A 477 15.74 -20.13 18.47
C LEU A 477 17.12 -20.15 17.79
N ILE A 478 17.79 -19.00 17.62
CA ILE A 478 19.17 -18.91 17.10
C ILE A 478 20.16 -19.67 18.01
N ASN A 479 19.98 -19.60 19.33
CA ASN A 479 20.79 -20.33 20.31
C ASN A 479 20.44 -21.82 20.44
N GLY A 480 19.32 -22.28 19.88
CA GLY A 480 18.79 -23.64 20.09
C GLY A 480 18.09 -23.84 21.44
N GLU A 481 17.58 -22.76 22.04
CA GLU A 481 16.81 -22.75 23.30
C GLU A 481 15.29 -22.77 23.02
N ASP A 482 14.51 -23.34 23.95
CA ASP A 482 13.05 -23.36 23.85
C ASP A 482 12.43 -21.95 23.89
N MET A 483 11.42 -21.71 23.05
CA MET A 483 10.66 -20.44 23.02
C MET A 483 9.87 -20.19 24.31
N GLU A 484 9.82 -18.94 24.75
CA GLU A 484 8.85 -18.53 25.78
C GLU A 484 7.44 -18.40 25.20
N LYS A 485 6.44 -18.84 25.96
CA LYS A 485 5.04 -18.73 25.58
C LYS A 485 4.62 -17.26 25.49
N MET A 486 4.09 -16.84 24.35
CA MET A 486 3.77 -15.44 24.08
C MET A 486 2.35 -15.08 24.54
N SER A 487 2.18 -13.88 25.11
CA SER A 487 0.89 -13.32 25.51
C SER A 487 0.52 -12.09 24.66
N PRO A 488 -0.76 -11.89 24.28
CA PRO A 488 -1.16 -10.74 23.48
C PRO A 488 -0.88 -9.40 24.17
N HIS A 489 -0.24 -8.48 23.44
CA HIS A 489 0.18 -7.17 23.95
C HIS A 489 -0.09 -6.06 22.92
N TYR A 490 -0.60 -4.92 23.41
CA TYR A 490 -1.07 -3.81 22.59
C TYR A 490 -0.41 -2.51 23.05
N HIS A 491 0.27 -1.82 22.14
CA HIS A 491 0.99 -0.59 22.46
C HIS A 491 0.06 0.48 23.05
N GLY A 492 0.45 1.04 24.20
CA GLY A 492 -0.31 2.05 24.93
C GLY A 492 -1.49 1.56 25.77
N PHE A 493 -1.73 0.25 25.89
CA PHE A 493 -2.77 -0.33 26.74
C PHE A 493 -2.33 -0.39 28.22
N THR A 494 -3.18 0.09 29.14
CA THR A 494 -2.86 0.18 30.59
C THR A 494 -3.69 -0.74 31.49
N GLY A 495 -4.45 -1.66 30.87
CA GLY A 495 -5.26 -2.69 31.54
C GLY A 495 -4.51 -3.99 31.78
N GLU A 496 -5.25 -5.07 32.01
CA GLU A 496 -4.70 -6.40 32.31
C GLU A 496 -5.10 -7.41 31.21
N VAL A 497 -4.16 -8.25 30.77
CA VAL A 497 -4.42 -9.39 29.88
C VAL A 497 -4.05 -10.66 30.62
N VAL A 498 -5.04 -11.53 30.90
CA VAL A 498 -4.86 -12.76 31.68
C VAL A 498 -5.30 -13.97 30.86
N GLU A 499 -4.49 -15.02 30.79
CA GLU A 499 -4.91 -16.27 30.13
C GLU A 499 -5.98 -17.02 30.95
N GLU A 500 -7.03 -17.51 30.28
CA GLU A 500 -8.05 -18.36 30.90
C GLU A 500 -7.58 -19.83 30.95
N THR A 501 -7.35 -20.33 32.16
CA THR A 501 -6.86 -21.70 32.39
C THR A 501 -7.97 -22.76 32.32
N GLY A 502 -7.58 -24.00 32.00
CA GLY A 502 -8.50 -25.15 31.90
C GLY A 502 -9.05 -25.35 30.49
N LYS A 503 -10.37 -25.59 30.35
CA LYS A 503 -11.03 -25.95 29.08
C LYS A 503 -11.02 -24.86 27.98
N LYS A 504 -10.38 -23.71 28.23
CA LYS A 504 -10.30 -22.54 27.33
C LYS A 504 -8.86 -22.10 27.02
N ALA A 505 -7.84 -22.90 27.32
CA ALA A 505 -6.44 -22.58 27.02
C ALA A 505 -6.27 -22.02 25.58
N GLY A 506 -5.52 -20.92 25.42
CA GLY A 506 -5.53 -20.12 24.19
C GLY A 506 -6.66 -19.07 24.08
N SER A 507 -7.35 -18.80 25.18
CA SER A 507 -8.26 -17.65 25.34
C SER A 507 -7.74 -16.71 26.42
N TYR A 508 -7.77 -15.41 26.16
CA TYR A 508 -7.24 -14.37 27.04
C TYR A 508 -8.38 -13.43 27.44
N SER A 509 -8.52 -13.21 28.75
CA SER A 509 -9.44 -12.23 29.34
C SER A 509 -8.75 -10.87 29.38
N VAL A 510 -9.30 -9.90 28.65
CA VAL A 510 -8.83 -8.51 28.62
C VAL A 510 -9.68 -7.70 29.57
N LYS A 511 -9.07 -7.06 30.57
CA LYS A 511 -9.75 -6.21 31.54
C LYS A 511 -9.33 -4.75 31.34
N GLY A 512 -10.30 -3.85 31.31
CA GLY A 512 -10.05 -2.41 31.48
C GLY A 512 -9.56 -2.09 32.91
N ARG A 513 -9.51 -0.80 33.26
CA ARG A 513 -9.09 -0.35 34.59
C ARG A 513 -10.20 0.49 35.22
N ILE A 514 -10.70 0.04 36.36
CA ILE A 514 -11.72 0.72 37.17
C ILE A 514 -11.30 0.74 38.64
N GLU A 515 -11.34 1.93 39.25
CA GLU A 515 -10.86 2.18 40.61
C GLU A 515 -11.92 2.99 41.40
N ARG A 516 -12.24 2.58 42.63
CA ARG A 516 -13.19 3.27 43.51
C ARG A 516 -12.49 4.42 44.24
N THR A 517 -12.72 5.66 43.78
CA THR A 517 -12.12 6.85 44.40
C THR A 517 -12.83 7.28 45.69
N ASN A 518 -14.16 7.15 45.74
CA ASN A 518 -14.97 7.48 46.92
C ASN A 518 -16.21 6.57 47.01
N ASP A 519 -16.90 6.60 48.15
CA ASP A 519 -18.18 5.91 48.40
C ASP A 519 -19.32 6.22 47.41
N THR A 520 -19.18 7.23 46.56
CA THR A 520 -20.17 7.64 45.55
C THR A 520 -19.59 7.79 44.14
N THR A 521 -18.28 7.54 43.94
CA THR A 521 -17.61 7.79 42.66
C THR A 521 -16.64 6.69 42.25
N LEU A 522 -16.85 6.14 41.06
CA LEU A 522 -15.96 5.22 40.37
C LEU A 522 -15.19 5.96 39.27
N LEU A 523 -13.93 5.60 39.07
CA LEU A 523 -13.09 6.15 38.00
C LEU A 523 -12.69 5.02 37.04
N ILE A 524 -13.09 5.13 35.78
CA ILE A 524 -12.60 4.28 34.70
C ILE A 524 -11.48 5.02 33.98
N THR A 525 -10.29 4.43 33.96
CA THR A 525 -9.08 4.97 33.32
C THR A 525 -8.67 4.21 32.07
N GLU A 526 -9.16 2.98 31.88
CA GLU A 526 -8.88 2.19 30.67
C GLU A 526 -10.09 1.35 30.24
N LEU A 527 -10.33 1.28 28.92
CA LEU A 527 -11.34 0.41 28.30
C LEU A 527 -10.69 -0.83 27.69
N PRO A 528 -11.39 -1.99 27.61
CA PRO A 528 -10.89 -3.14 26.88
C PRO A 528 -10.51 -2.82 25.42
N ILE A 529 -9.55 -3.59 24.91
CA ILE A 529 -9.11 -3.56 23.50
C ILE A 529 -10.33 -3.69 22.57
N LYS A 530 -10.32 -2.93 21.46
CA LYS A 530 -11.41 -2.80 20.47
C LYS A 530 -12.77 -2.27 21.02
N LYS A 531 -12.83 -1.71 22.24
CA LYS A 531 -13.98 -0.90 22.71
C LYS A 531 -13.66 0.60 22.65
N TRP A 532 -14.38 1.31 21.78
CA TRP A 532 -14.12 2.73 21.48
C TRP A 532 -14.83 3.67 22.45
N THR A 533 -14.29 4.88 22.61
CA THR A 533 -14.77 5.82 23.65
C THR A 533 -16.19 6.34 23.38
N GLN A 534 -16.58 6.51 22.11
CA GLN A 534 -17.92 6.98 21.74
C GLN A 534 -18.98 5.89 21.97
N ASP A 535 -18.72 4.67 21.53
CA ASP A 535 -19.62 3.51 21.71
C ASP A 535 -19.83 3.23 23.22
N TYR A 536 -18.75 3.31 24.00
CA TYR A 536 -18.82 3.17 25.46
C TYR A 536 -19.58 4.31 26.14
N LYS A 537 -19.52 5.53 25.59
CA LYS A 537 -20.32 6.66 26.06
C LYS A 537 -21.82 6.41 25.84
N VAL A 538 -22.23 5.97 24.65
CA VAL A 538 -23.63 5.64 24.35
C VAL A 538 -24.15 4.54 25.30
N PHE A 539 -23.31 3.55 25.63
CA PHE A 539 -23.63 2.56 26.66
C PHE A 539 -23.83 3.17 28.07
N LEU A 540 -22.98 4.12 28.50
CA LEU A 540 -23.17 4.84 29.78
C LEU A 540 -24.41 5.75 29.79
N GLU A 541 -24.75 6.36 28.65
CA GLU A 541 -25.96 7.17 28.49
C GLU A 541 -27.23 6.29 28.57
N GLY A 542 -27.19 5.08 28.01
CA GLY A 542 -28.24 4.07 28.20
C GLY A 542 -28.49 3.71 29.67
N LEU A 543 -27.43 3.60 30.48
CA LEU A 543 -27.52 3.38 31.94
C LEU A 543 -28.01 4.60 32.75
N LEU A 544 -28.13 5.78 32.10
CA LEU A 544 -28.68 7.00 32.68
C LEU A 544 -30.17 7.20 32.31
N THR A 545 -30.61 6.59 31.21
CA THR A 545 -32.03 6.55 30.80
C THR A 545 -32.82 5.45 31.54
N LYS A 546 -34.15 5.58 31.57
CA LYS A 546 -35.04 4.50 32.04
C LYS A 546 -35.50 3.66 30.85
N ASP A 547 -35.41 2.34 30.97
CA ASP A 547 -36.05 1.42 30.03
C ASP A 547 -37.56 1.69 29.94
N ASP A 548 -38.05 2.06 28.75
CA ASP A 548 -39.49 2.25 28.51
C ASP A 548 -40.34 1.01 28.81
N LYS A 549 -39.72 -0.18 28.75
CA LYS A 549 -40.31 -1.48 29.08
C LYS A 549 -40.37 -1.77 30.58
N ASN A 550 -39.60 -1.07 31.42
CA ASN A 550 -39.48 -1.33 32.86
C ASN A 550 -39.55 -0.03 33.68
N LYS A 551 -40.73 0.60 33.72
CA LYS A 551 -40.97 1.90 34.39
C LYS A 551 -40.78 1.89 35.92
N SER A 552 -40.54 0.73 36.52
CA SER A 552 -40.20 0.51 37.93
C SER A 552 -38.69 0.32 38.20
N ALA A 553 -37.83 0.28 37.17
CA ALA A 553 -36.38 0.22 37.36
C ALA A 553 -35.83 1.55 37.88
N GLU A 554 -34.98 1.48 38.91
CA GLU A 554 -34.37 2.66 39.53
C GLU A 554 -32.95 2.86 38.97
N LEU A 555 -32.66 4.08 38.46
CA LEU A 555 -31.44 4.45 37.73
C LEU A 555 -30.15 3.88 38.34
N ASP A 556 -29.38 3.13 37.55
CA ASP A 556 -28.10 2.52 37.96
C ASP A 556 -27.04 3.57 38.29
N ILE A 557 -27.01 4.67 37.52
CA ILE A 557 -26.05 5.77 37.60
C ILE A 557 -26.83 7.08 37.83
N LYS A 558 -26.23 8.03 38.57
CA LYS A 558 -26.80 9.39 38.78
C LYS A 558 -26.32 10.42 37.77
N ASP A 559 -25.03 10.37 37.44
CA ASP A 559 -24.31 11.30 36.57
C ASP A 559 -22.98 10.65 36.17
N PHE A 560 -22.43 10.98 34.99
CA PHE A 560 -21.06 10.64 34.64
C PHE A 560 -20.35 11.83 34.00
N LYS A 561 -19.08 12.01 34.31
CA LYS A 561 -18.25 13.10 33.79
C LYS A 561 -17.11 12.55 32.94
N GLU A 562 -17.03 13.02 31.71
CA GLU A 562 -15.98 12.63 30.77
C GLU A 562 -14.81 13.63 30.78
N ASN A 563 -13.59 13.09 30.89
CA ASN A 563 -12.34 13.86 30.89
C ASN A 563 -11.26 13.19 30.00
N HIS A 564 -11.69 12.36 29.06
CA HIS A 564 -10.81 11.64 28.14
C HIS A 564 -10.05 12.57 27.16
N THR A 565 -8.89 12.13 26.70
CA THR A 565 -8.18 12.70 25.55
C THR A 565 -8.43 11.85 24.30
N ASP A 566 -7.71 12.16 23.23
CA ASP A 566 -7.52 11.34 22.04
C ASP A 566 -6.78 10.02 22.30
N THR A 567 -5.84 10.00 23.24
CA THR A 567 -5.00 8.84 23.60
C THR A 567 -5.49 8.06 24.83
N THR A 568 -5.99 8.76 25.85
CA THR A 568 -6.29 8.22 27.19
C THR A 568 -7.75 8.37 27.58
N VAL A 569 -8.33 7.37 28.24
CA VAL A 569 -9.73 7.41 28.68
C VAL A 569 -9.85 7.90 30.13
N SER A 570 -10.90 8.68 30.42
CA SER A 570 -11.29 9.01 31.78
C SER A 570 -12.79 9.24 31.86
N PHE A 571 -13.49 8.34 32.55
CA PHE A 571 -14.89 8.51 32.95
C PHE A 571 -15.00 8.48 34.47
N THR A 572 -15.56 9.53 35.06
CA THR A 572 -15.88 9.61 36.49
C THR A 572 -17.38 9.38 36.68
N ILE A 573 -17.76 8.18 37.10
CA ILE A 573 -19.15 7.74 37.25
C ILE A 573 -19.61 8.02 38.69
N THR A 574 -20.78 8.64 38.85
CA THR A 574 -21.36 9.00 40.14
C THR A 574 -22.62 8.16 40.40
N ALA A 575 -22.68 7.47 41.54
CA ALA A 575 -23.81 6.59 41.92
C ALA A 575 -24.10 6.68 43.44
N THR A 576 -25.11 5.95 43.91
CA THR A 576 -25.34 5.77 45.36
C THR A 576 -24.38 4.73 45.93
N LYS A 577 -23.98 4.90 47.21
CA LYS A 577 -23.12 3.94 47.91
C LYS A 577 -23.69 2.52 47.87
N GLU A 578 -25.00 2.39 48.11
CA GLU A 578 -25.73 1.12 48.07
C GLU A 578 -25.65 0.41 46.71
N LYS A 579 -25.56 1.17 45.60
CA LYS A 579 -25.39 0.60 44.26
C LYS A 579 -23.93 0.27 43.94
N ILE A 580 -22.97 1.08 44.37
CA ILE A 580 -21.54 0.73 44.22
C ILE A 580 -21.24 -0.54 45.03
N ASP A 581 -21.68 -0.59 46.30
CA ASP A 581 -21.52 -1.75 47.17
C ASP A 581 -22.29 -2.99 46.67
N SER A 582 -23.33 -2.84 45.83
CA SER A 582 -24.03 -3.97 45.20
C SER A 582 -23.42 -4.40 43.87
N PHE A 583 -22.83 -3.48 43.10
CA PHE A 583 -22.04 -3.80 41.90
C PHE A 583 -20.75 -4.53 42.26
N GLU A 584 -20.11 -4.19 43.39
CA GLU A 584 -18.96 -4.93 43.93
C GLU A 584 -19.31 -6.34 44.44
N LYS A 585 -20.51 -6.53 45.00
CA LYS A 585 -20.98 -7.81 45.56
C LYS A 585 -21.79 -8.66 44.57
N GLY A 586 -22.05 -8.15 43.37
CA GLY A 586 -22.73 -8.87 42.29
C GLY A 586 -21.87 -10.00 41.73
N LYS A 587 -22.50 -11.05 41.17
CA LYS A 587 -21.81 -12.25 40.65
C LYS A 587 -20.67 -11.94 39.66
N ASP A 588 -20.84 -10.91 38.85
CA ASP A 588 -19.91 -10.53 37.77
C ASP A 588 -19.04 -9.30 38.14
N GLY A 589 -19.23 -8.77 39.37
CA GLY A 589 -18.53 -7.61 39.91
C GLY A 589 -18.66 -6.31 39.10
N LEU A 590 -17.79 -5.35 39.43
CA LEU A 590 -17.63 -4.08 38.70
C LEU A 590 -17.35 -4.31 37.20
N TYR A 591 -16.50 -5.28 36.88
CA TYR A 591 -16.07 -5.56 35.50
C TYR A 591 -17.22 -6.06 34.61
N GLY A 592 -18.09 -6.92 35.13
CA GLY A 592 -19.28 -7.38 34.42
C GLY A 592 -20.30 -6.27 34.23
N LYS A 593 -20.70 -5.58 35.31
CA LYS A 593 -21.74 -4.53 35.27
C LYS A 593 -21.38 -3.39 34.29
N PHE A 594 -20.13 -2.95 34.28
CA PHE A 594 -19.65 -1.89 33.39
C PHE A 594 -19.14 -2.40 32.03
N LYS A 595 -19.32 -3.69 31.69
CA LYS A 595 -18.82 -4.34 30.46
C LYS A 595 -17.32 -4.07 30.21
N LEU A 596 -16.51 -4.00 31.27
CA LEU A 596 -15.06 -3.77 31.23
C LEU A 596 -14.24 -5.06 31.12
N GLY A 597 -14.89 -6.19 30.84
CA GLY A 597 -14.26 -7.38 30.27
C GLY A 597 -14.33 -7.39 28.73
N GLY A 598 -13.34 -8.01 28.12
CA GLY A 598 -13.31 -8.47 26.74
C GLY A 598 -12.60 -9.83 26.67
N SER A 599 -12.65 -10.51 25.53
CA SER A 599 -11.93 -11.76 25.32
C SER A 599 -11.24 -11.76 23.95
N ILE A 600 -10.04 -12.32 23.90
CA ILE A 600 -9.24 -12.55 22.69
C ILE A 600 -8.96 -14.04 22.62
N SER A 601 -9.17 -14.68 21.46
CA SER A 601 -8.85 -16.09 21.26
C SER A 601 -7.82 -16.26 20.15
N THR A 602 -6.80 -17.10 20.38
CA THR A 602 -5.83 -17.52 19.36
C THR A 602 -6.31 -18.76 18.58
N SER A 603 -7.54 -19.23 18.81
CA SER A 603 -8.06 -20.49 18.25
C SER A 603 -8.33 -20.47 16.74
N ASN A 604 -8.19 -19.33 16.04
CA ASN A 604 -8.57 -19.17 14.64
C ASN A 604 -7.55 -18.34 13.82
N MET A 605 -6.27 -18.68 13.97
CA MET A 605 -5.18 -18.10 13.19
C MET A 605 -5.01 -18.90 11.89
N ASN A 606 -5.50 -18.35 10.77
CA ASN A 606 -5.37 -18.94 9.43
C ASN A 606 -4.53 -18.01 8.55
N LEU A 607 -3.42 -18.50 7.98
CA LEU A 607 -2.48 -17.68 7.20
C LEU A 607 -2.12 -18.40 5.89
N PHE A 608 -1.70 -17.64 4.88
CA PHE A 608 -1.08 -18.23 3.70
C PHE A 608 0.36 -18.65 3.97
N ASP A 609 0.65 -19.89 3.60
CA ASP A 609 1.92 -20.61 3.56
C ASP A 609 2.76 -20.25 2.32
N ASP A 610 4.05 -20.63 2.28
CA ASP A 610 4.99 -20.36 1.18
C ASP A 610 4.45 -20.72 -0.21
N ARG A 611 3.68 -21.81 -0.28
CA ARG A 611 3.05 -22.35 -1.51
C ARG A 611 1.66 -21.78 -1.80
N GLY A 612 1.26 -20.68 -1.16
CA GLY A 612 -0.05 -20.07 -1.36
C GLY A 612 -1.23 -20.88 -0.81
N ARG A 613 -0.99 -21.77 0.16
CA ARG A 613 -2.01 -22.62 0.81
C ARG A 613 -2.45 -22.01 2.14
N ILE A 614 -3.72 -22.16 2.52
CA ILE A 614 -4.20 -21.66 3.83
C ILE A 614 -3.95 -22.73 4.90
N ILE A 615 -3.07 -22.43 5.86
CA ILE A 615 -2.78 -23.28 7.01
C ILE A 615 -3.39 -22.68 8.27
N LYS A 616 -3.98 -23.55 9.11
CA LYS A 616 -4.45 -23.19 10.46
C LYS A 616 -3.37 -23.47 11.48
N TYR A 617 -2.96 -22.43 12.20
CA TYR A 617 -1.97 -22.50 13.28
C TYR A 617 -2.66 -22.68 14.63
N SER A 618 -2.10 -23.54 15.49
CA SER A 618 -2.64 -23.85 16.82
C SER A 618 -2.17 -22.88 17.91
N SER A 619 -0.96 -22.30 17.76
CA SER A 619 -0.39 -21.35 18.70
C SER A 619 0.51 -20.31 18.00
N PRO A 620 0.77 -19.14 18.62
CA PRO A 620 1.66 -18.11 18.07
C PRO A 620 3.10 -18.60 17.89
N GLU A 621 3.58 -19.50 18.76
CA GLU A 621 4.91 -20.10 18.69
C GLU A 621 5.06 -20.98 17.43
N SER A 622 3.98 -21.64 16.99
CA SER A 622 3.99 -22.38 15.72
C SER A 622 4.12 -21.47 14.49
N ILE A 623 3.59 -20.24 14.55
CA ILE A 623 3.78 -19.23 13.50
C ILE A 623 5.23 -18.73 13.51
N LEU A 624 5.79 -18.50 14.71
CA LEU A 624 7.16 -18.05 14.88
C LEU A 624 8.19 -19.08 14.38
N GLN A 625 7.97 -20.38 14.63
CA GLN A 625 8.82 -21.45 14.12
C GLN A 625 8.85 -21.49 12.59
N THR A 626 7.67 -21.53 11.94
CA THR A 626 7.59 -21.56 10.47
C THR A 626 8.23 -20.31 9.85
N PHE A 627 8.05 -19.14 10.47
CA PHE A 627 8.75 -17.92 10.05
C PHE A 627 10.28 -18.04 10.23
N TYR A 628 10.75 -18.61 11.34
CA TYR A 628 12.16 -18.74 11.65
C TYR A 628 12.90 -19.60 10.63
N ASP A 629 12.38 -20.80 10.35
CA ASP A 629 12.97 -21.76 9.42
C ASP A 629 13.12 -21.14 8.00
N LEU A 630 12.10 -20.40 7.56
CA LEU A 630 12.06 -19.73 6.27
C LEU A 630 12.95 -18.46 6.23
N ARG A 631 12.98 -17.66 7.29
CA ARG A 631 13.81 -16.44 7.33
C ARG A 631 15.30 -16.78 7.35
N LEU A 632 15.70 -17.87 8.01
CA LEU A 632 17.09 -18.33 8.06
C LEU A 632 17.62 -18.73 6.66
N ASP A 633 16.82 -19.42 5.85
CA ASP A 633 17.12 -19.73 4.45
C ASP A 633 17.27 -18.44 3.60
N PHE A 634 16.41 -17.45 3.82
CA PHE A 634 16.57 -16.13 3.17
C PHE A 634 17.86 -15.41 3.60
N TYR A 635 18.33 -15.55 4.85
CA TYR A 635 19.64 -15.03 5.25
C TYR A 635 20.82 -15.75 4.57
N CYS A 636 20.71 -17.06 4.31
CA CYS A 636 21.69 -17.78 3.48
C CYS A 636 21.74 -17.21 2.06
N LYS A 637 20.57 -17.07 1.40
CA LYS A 637 20.43 -16.47 0.07
C LYS A 637 20.93 -15.02 0.03
N ARG A 638 20.66 -14.22 1.06
CA ARG A 638 21.17 -12.84 1.20
C ARG A 638 22.69 -12.80 1.33
N LYS A 639 23.29 -13.68 2.14
CA LYS A 639 24.77 -13.78 2.23
C LYS A 639 25.37 -14.12 0.88
N GLU A 640 24.81 -15.10 0.17
CA GLU A 640 25.27 -15.50 -1.16
C GLU A 640 25.14 -14.38 -2.21
N HIS A 641 24.00 -13.70 -2.26
CA HIS A 641 23.76 -12.56 -3.16
C HIS A 641 24.72 -11.38 -2.87
N LEU A 642 24.90 -11.03 -1.59
CA LEU A 642 25.88 -10.01 -1.18
C LEU A 642 27.32 -10.41 -1.54
N LEU A 643 27.67 -11.70 -1.47
CA LEU A 643 28.96 -12.21 -1.96
C LEU A 643 29.05 -12.15 -3.49
N LYS A 644 28.00 -12.47 -4.26
CA LYS A 644 27.95 -12.33 -5.73
C LYS A 644 28.18 -10.87 -6.13
N ILE A 645 27.54 -9.91 -5.45
CA ILE A 645 27.77 -8.46 -5.62
C ILE A 645 29.19 -8.05 -5.26
N LEU A 646 29.67 -8.31 -4.04
CA LEU A 646 30.99 -7.86 -3.58
C LEU A 646 32.13 -8.48 -4.40
N ARG A 647 32.01 -9.74 -4.84
CA ARG A 647 32.96 -10.38 -5.76
C ARG A 647 32.91 -9.75 -7.16
N ARG A 648 31.75 -9.36 -7.68
CA ARG A 648 31.63 -8.61 -8.95
C ARG A 648 32.21 -7.20 -8.84
N GLU A 649 31.96 -6.48 -7.76
CA GLU A 649 32.59 -5.19 -7.47
C GLU A 649 34.11 -5.30 -7.37
N MET A 650 34.63 -6.33 -6.69
CA MET A 650 36.07 -6.60 -6.60
C MET A 650 36.69 -6.87 -7.98
N ARG A 651 36.04 -7.68 -8.84
CA ARG A 651 36.49 -7.93 -10.22
C ARG A 651 36.45 -6.66 -11.08
N MET A 652 35.37 -5.86 -10.99
CA MET A 652 35.28 -4.56 -11.67
C MET A 652 36.37 -3.58 -11.20
N LEU A 653 36.65 -3.50 -9.89
CA LEU A 653 37.70 -2.63 -9.34
C LEU A 653 39.10 -3.11 -9.73
N SER A 654 39.34 -4.41 -9.79
CA SER A 654 40.59 -5.01 -10.29
C SER A 654 40.86 -4.61 -11.74
N ASN A 655 39.86 -4.82 -12.62
CA ASN A 655 39.97 -4.44 -14.03
C ASN A 655 40.12 -2.91 -14.21
N LYS A 656 39.38 -2.08 -13.43
CA LYS A 656 39.54 -0.61 -13.45
C LYS A 656 40.93 -0.15 -12.98
N ALA A 657 41.47 -0.72 -11.90
CA ALA A 657 42.80 -0.38 -11.41
C ALA A 657 43.86 -0.74 -12.47
N ARG A 658 43.83 -1.98 -12.97
CA ARG A 658 44.71 -2.47 -14.05
C ARG A 658 44.64 -1.58 -15.30
N PHE A 659 43.44 -1.20 -15.75
CA PHE A 659 43.25 -0.33 -16.91
C PHE A 659 43.86 1.07 -16.71
N VAL A 660 43.59 1.72 -15.58
CA VAL A 660 44.20 3.03 -15.27
C VAL A 660 45.72 2.92 -15.17
N GLU A 661 46.23 1.83 -14.62
CA GLU A 661 47.68 1.58 -14.50
C GLU A 661 48.36 1.38 -15.86
N GLU A 662 47.86 0.48 -16.72
CA GLU A 662 48.41 0.25 -18.07
C GLU A 662 48.32 1.51 -18.96
N VAL A 663 47.29 2.35 -18.77
CA VAL A 663 47.18 3.65 -19.46
C VAL A 663 48.14 4.71 -18.87
N CYS A 664 48.44 4.67 -17.58
CA CYS A 664 49.38 5.59 -16.92
C CYS A 664 50.86 5.23 -17.15
N SER A 665 51.20 3.95 -17.31
CA SER A 665 52.54 3.49 -17.69
C SER A 665 52.82 3.71 -19.18
N GLY A 666 51.76 3.67 -20.01
CA GLY A 666 51.84 3.73 -21.47
C GLY A 666 51.79 2.37 -22.16
N ASP A 667 51.60 1.28 -21.39
CA ASP A 667 51.47 -0.08 -21.91
C ASP A 667 50.15 -0.30 -22.68
N LEU A 668 49.12 0.52 -22.43
CA LEU A 668 47.84 0.53 -23.15
C LEU A 668 47.52 1.93 -23.69
N VAL A 669 47.76 2.15 -24.99
CA VAL A 669 47.50 3.44 -25.65
C VAL A 669 46.07 3.49 -26.18
N VAL A 670 45.19 4.21 -25.48
CA VAL A 670 43.78 4.42 -25.86
C VAL A 670 43.60 5.63 -26.80
N SER A 671 44.58 6.54 -26.87
CA SER A 671 44.49 7.76 -27.68
C SER A 671 44.74 7.50 -29.18
N ASN A 672 43.91 8.13 -30.03
CA ASN A 672 44.06 8.12 -31.49
C ASN A 672 44.05 6.72 -32.17
N ARG A 673 43.37 5.73 -31.57
CA ARG A 673 43.05 4.41 -32.17
C ARG A 673 41.56 4.31 -32.50
N LYS A 674 41.14 3.31 -33.29
CA LYS A 674 39.71 3.04 -33.50
C LYS A 674 39.14 2.26 -32.30
N ARG A 675 37.82 2.33 -32.10
CA ARG A 675 37.14 1.59 -31.02
C ARG A 675 37.31 0.08 -31.14
N ALA A 676 37.15 -0.50 -32.34
CA ALA A 676 37.36 -1.93 -32.59
C ALA A 676 38.78 -2.38 -32.19
N ASP A 677 39.82 -1.66 -32.64
CA ASP A 677 41.21 -1.94 -32.28
C ASP A 677 41.44 -1.96 -30.75
N ILE A 678 40.71 -1.13 -29.98
CA ILE A 678 40.80 -1.07 -28.52
C ILE A 678 40.01 -2.21 -27.85
N LEU A 679 38.86 -2.61 -28.40
CA LEU A 679 38.07 -3.73 -27.90
C LEU A 679 38.84 -5.06 -28.07
N ALA A 680 39.50 -5.24 -29.21
CA ALA A 680 40.38 -6.38 -29.46
C ALA A 680 41.57 -6.42 -28.48
N ASP A 681 42.27 -5.28 -28.25
CA ASP A 681 43.33 -5.18 -27.24
C ASP A 681 42.85 -5.55 -25.83
N LEU A 682 41.63 -5.17 -25.44
CA LEU A 682 41.06 -5.50 -24.12
C LEU A 682 40.73 -6.99 -24.00
N GLN A 683 40.22 -7.60 -25.07
CA GLN A 683 39.91 -9.03 -25.13
C GLN A 683 41.19 -9.88 -25.11
N GLU A 684 42.19 -9.55 -25.95
CA GLU A 684 43.51 -10.22 -25.98
C GLU A 684 44.23 -10.13 -24.62
N ARG A 685 44.11 -8.99 -23.92
CA ARG A 685 44.69 -8.78 -22.58
C ARG A 685 43.89 -9.43 -21.45
N GLY A 686 42.78 -10.10 -21.73
CA GLY A 686 41.95 -10.78 -20.74
C GLY A 686 41.29 -9.84 -19.73
N TYR A 687 40.78 -8.68 -20.18
CA TYR A 687 39.88 -7.88 -19.37
C TYR A 687 38.47 -8.50 -19.39
N GLU A 688 37.84 -8.60 -18.23
CA GLU A 688 36.46 -9.12 -18.12
C GLU A 688 35.45 -8.13 -18.72
N THR A 689 34.44 -8.64 -19.43
CA THR A 689 33.23 -7.88 -19.78
C THR A 689 32.20 -7.96 -18.67
N PHE A 690 31.49 -6.86 -18.39
CA PHE A 690 30.31 -6.86 -17.52
C PHE A 690 29.13 -6.24 -18.27
N THR A 691 28.15 -7.06 -18.63
CA THR A 691 26.86 -6.58 -19.15
C THR A 691 25.89 -6.32 -17.99
N LYS A 692 24.71 -5.78 -18.29
CA LYS A 692 23.60 -5.64 -17.31
C LYS A 692 22.72 -6.89 -17.24
N ASP A 693 22.87 -7.81 -18.17
CA ASP A 693 22.01 -8.99 -18.30
C ASP A 693 22.61 -10.21 -17.58
N ASP A 694 23.91 -10.19 -17.28
CA ASP A 694 24.64 -11.18 -16.46
C ASP A 694 24.10 -11.34 -15.03
N ASP A 695 23.30 -10.38 -14.54
CA ASP A 695 22.65 -10.45 -13.23
C ASP A 695 21.41 -11.38 -13.22
N ASN A 696 20.86 -11.72 -14.38
CA ASN A 696 19.61 -12.48 -14.53
C ASN A 696 19.79 -13.91 -15.08
N LYS A 697 21.01 -14.33 -15.45
CA LYS A 697 21.27 -15.74 -15.76
C LYS A 697 21.29 -16.53 -14.45
N SER A 698 20.37 -17.49 -14.32
CA SER A 698 20.40 -18.51 -13.27
C SER A 698 21.57 -19.46 -13.51
N ASP A 699 22.32 -19.78 -12.45
CA ASP A 699 23.53 -20.61 -12.51
C ASP A 699 23.21 -22.11 -12.75
N GLY A 700 22.74 -22.43 -13.95
CA GLY A 700 22.31 -23.78 -14.37
C GLY A 700 22.42 -24.06 -15.87
N ASP A 701 23.09 -23.18 -16.63
CA ASP A 701 23.39 -23.33 -18.05
C ASP A 701 24.83 -22.85 -18.32
N GLU A 702 25.80 -23.57 -17.75
CA GLU A 702 27.20 -23.55 -18.21
C GLU A 702 27.30 -24.40 -19.49
N SER A 703 26.67 -23.90 -20.56
CA SER A 703 26.98 -24.30 -21.92
C SER A 703 28.27 -23.60 -22.34
N ASP A 704 29.36 -24.37 -22.44
CA ASP A 704 30.65 -23.95 -23.03
C ASP A 704 30.51 -23.78 -24.57
N GLU A 705 29.65 -22.86 -25.00
CA GLU A 705 29.61 -22.39 -26.39
C GLU A 705 30.58 -21.21 -26.55
N GLU A 706 31.80 -21.50 -27.02
CA GLU A 706 32.79 -20.52 -27.48
C GLU A 706 32.27 -19.84 -28.77
N ASP A 707 31.30 -18.94 -28.61
CA ASP A 707 30.60 -18.28 -29.71
C ASP A 707 31.49 -17.20 -30.37
N GLU A 708 32.37 -17.63 -31.29
CA GLU A 708 33.47 -16.86 -31.90
C GLU A 708 33.06 -15.56 -32.65
N ASN A 709 31.79 -15.14 -32.63
CA ASN A 709 31.29 -13.94 -33.31
C ASN A 709 30.38 -13.03 -32.44
N VAL A 710 30.70 -12.85 -31.15
CA VAL A 710 30.12 -11.76 -30.33
C VAL A 710 30.33 -10.42 -31.05
N SER A 711 29.27 -9.61 -31.19
CA SER A 711 29.37 -8.40 -32.03
C SER A 711 30.19 -7.28 -31.38
N ASP A 712 30.85 -6.48 -32.21
CA ASP A 712 31.50 -5.20 -31.83
C ASP A 712 30.61 -4.33 -30.93
N ALA A 713 29.28 -4.38 -31.13
CA ALA A 713 28.29 -3.60 -30.40
C ALA A 713 27.94 -4.17 -29.01
N GLU A 714 28.22 -5.45 -28.76
CA GLU A 714 28.04 -6.11 -27.46
C GLU A 714 29.31 -6.05 -26.63
N LEU A 715 30.48 -6.31 -27.23
CA LEU A 715 31.79 -6.04 -26.62
C LEU A 715 31.91 -4.55 -26.22
N ALA A 716 31.40 -3.64 -27.08
CA ALA A 716 31.35 -2.20 -26.78
C ALA A 716 30.48 -1.83 -25.56
N LYS A 717 29.50 -2.67 -25.17
CA LYS A 717 28.72 -2.50 -23.93
C LYS A 717 29.43 -3.17 -22.74
N GLY A 718 29.94 -4.38 -22.93
CA GLY A 718 30.64 -5.15 -21.89
C GLY A 718 31.88 -4.45 -21.34
N TYR A 719 32.56 -3.62 -22.14
CA TYR A 719 33.71 -2.80 -21.73
C TYR A 719 33.38 -1.32 -21.41
N ASP A 720 32.10 -0.92 -21.38
CA ASP A 720 31.71 0.47 -21.13
C ASP A 720 32.15 0.96 -19.73
N TYR A 721 32.24 0.06 -18.76
CA TYR A 721 32.74 0.35 -17.40
C TYR A 721 34.23 0.78 -17.34
N LEU A 722 35.01 0.51 -18.39
CA LEU A 722 36.38 0.99 -18.60
C LEU A 722 36.42 2.18 -19.56
N LEU A 723 35.76 2.05 -20.72
CA LEU A 723 35.83 3.04 -21.80
C LEU A 723 35.02 4.32 -21.52
N GLY A 724 34.01 4.25 -20.66
CA GLY A 724 33.26 5.40 -20.14
C GLY A 724 33.99 6.17 -19.02
N MET A 725 35.18 5.74 -18.59
CA MET A 725 35.94 6.43 -17.55
C MET A 725 36.37 7.84 -18.01
N LYS A 726 35.96 8.86 -17.24
CA LYS A 726 36.30 10.27 -17.48
C LYS A 726 37.84 10.42 -17.54
N ILE A 727 38.36 11.12 -18.55
CA ILE A 727 39.82 11.28 -18.80
C ILE A 727 40.60 11.73 -17.54
N TRP A 728 39.98 12.57 -16.68
CA TRP A 728 40.54 13.01 -15.39
C TRP A 728 40.77 11.89 -14.35
N SER A 729 40.26 10.68 -14.58
CA SER A 729 40.51 9.49 -13.74
C SER A 729 41.70 8.66 -14.22
N LEU A 730 42.30 9.00 -15.38
CA LEU A 730 43.52 8.39 -15.89
C LEU A 730 44.75 9.05 -15.24
N THR A 731 44.88 8.89 -13.92
CA THR A 731 45.97 9.44 -13.12
C THR A 731 46.47 8.43 -12.10
N TYR A 732 47.78 8.50 -11.79
CA TYR A 732 48.42 7.62 -10.80
C TYR A 732 47.76 7.70 -9.41
N GLU A 733 47.35 8.90 -8.98
CA GLU A 733 46.62 9.11 -7.72
C GLU A 733 45.28 8.36 -7.70
N LYS A 734 44.58 8.27 -8.85
CA LYS A 734 43.32 7.53 -8.94
C LYS A 734 43.53 6.02 -9.05
N ALA A 735 44.63 5.55 -9.66
CA ALA A 735 45.02 4.13 -9.57
C ALA A 735 45.28 3.71 -8.11
N GLU A 736 46.03 4.51 -7.34
CA GLU A 736 46.28 4.24 -5.91
C GLU A 736 44.97 4.25 -5.09
N GLN A 737 44.05 5.18 -5.38
CA GLN A 737 42.72 5.16 -4.76
C GLN A 737 41.94 3.89 -5.12
N LEU A 738 41.92 3.46 -6.39
CA LEU A 738 41.22 2.25 -6.84
C LEU A 738 41.80 0.98 -6.20
N ARG A 739 43.14 0.88 -6.06
CA ARG A 739 43.81 -0.21 -5.32
C ARG A 739 43.38 -0.26 -3.84
N ARG A 740 43.22 0.89 -3.19
CA ARG A 740 42.72 0.95 -1.80
C ARG A 740 41.26 0.51 -1.70
N GLU A 741 40.43 0.99 -2.62
CA GLU A 741 39.01 0.60 -2.74
C GLU A 741 38.88 -0.92 -3.01
N LEU A 742 39.81 -1.52 -3.77
CA LEU A 742 39.90 -2.96 -4.01
C LEU A 742 40.25 -3.74 -2.73
N GLU A 743 41.31 -3.40 -2.00
CA GLU A 743 41.67 -4.17 -0.79
C GLU A 743 40.63 -3.96 0.35
N GLU A 744 39.96 -2.81 0.41
CA GLU A 744 38.80 -2.56 1.29
C GLU A 744 37.65 -3.53 0.97
N LYS A 745 37.26 -3.65 -0.31
CA LYS A 745 36.23 -4.60 -0.76
C LYS A 745 36.65 -6.06 -0.56
N LYS A 746 37.91 -6.39 -0.84
CA LYS A 746 38.49 -7.72 -0.64
C LYS A 746 38.57 -8.11 0.84
N GLN A 747 38.74 -7.16 1.75
CA GLN A 747 38.59 -7.42 3.18
C GLN A 747 37.12 -7.65 3.55
N ALA A 748 36.20 -6.81 3.07
CA ALA A 748 34.77 -6.98 3.30
C ALA A 748 34.23 -8.34 2.79
N VAL A 749 34.78 -8.88 1.68
CA VAL A 749 34.49 -10.25 1.22
C VAL A 749 34.93 -11.30 2.25
N LYS A 750 36.18 -11.25 2.74
CA LYS A 750 36.69 -12.19 3.78
C LYS A 750 35.85 -12.12 5.06
N ASP A 751 35.49 -10.91 5.48
CA ASP A 751 34.70 -10.67 6.69
C ASP A 751 33.28 -11.25 6.53
N LEU A 752 32.62 -11.01 5.39
CA LEU A 752 31.30 -11.57 5.09
C LEU A 752 31.33 -13.11 4.93
N GLU A 753 32.37 -13.65 4.29
CA GLU A 753 32.59 -15.10 4.19
C GLU A 753 32.71 -15.74 5.57
N ALA A 754 33.39 -15.08 6.53
CA ALA A 754 33.54 -15.54 7.90
C ALA A 754 32.27 -15.38 8.77
N THR A 755 31.42 -14.38 8.53
CA THR A 755 30.16 -14.21 9.30
C THR A 755 29.14 -15.32 9.02
N ALA A 756 28.54 -15.89 10.07
CA ALA A 756 27.41 -16.82 9.94
C ALA A 756 26.12 -16.08 9.54
N PRO A 757 25.20 -16.69 8.76
CA PRO A 757 23.91 -16.07 8.41
C PRO A 757 23.09 -15.65 9.64
N SER A 758 23.12 -16.45 10.72
CA SER A 758 22.51 -16.10 12.01
C SER A 758 23.10 -14.83 12.63
N ALA A 759 24.42 -14.65 12.58
CA ALA A 759 25.07 -13.44 13.08
C ALA A 759 24.70 -12.20 12.25
N ILE A 760 24.42 -12.34 10.95
CA ILE A 760 23.87 -11.23 10.13
C ILE A 760 22.47 -10.84 10.65
N TRP A 761 21.64 -11.84 10.99
CA TRP A 761 20.32 -11.61 11.57
C TRP A 761 20.38 -10.98 12.96
N GLU A 762 21.30 -11.40 13.84
CA GLU A 762 21.50 -10.79 15.17
C GLU A 762 21.78 -9.28 15.08
N ASN A 763 22.62 -8.86 14.13
CA ASN A 763 22.91 -7.45 13.88
C ASN A 763 21.66 -6.69 13.39
N ASP A 764 20.89 -7.25 12.44
CA ASP A 764 19.63 -6.64 11.99
C ASP A 764 18.57 -6.55 13.12
N LEU A 765 18.58 -7.49 14.08
CA LEU A 765 17.71 -7.48 15.26
C LEU A 765 18.10 -6.39 16.27
N ASP A 766 19.41 -6.19 16.53
CA ASP A 766 19.89 -5.06 17.35
C ASP A 766 19.57 -3.71 16.66
N ASP A 767 19.75 -3.61 15.34
CA ASP A 767 19.40 -2.42 14.56
C ASP A 767 17.89 -2.07 14.77
N ILE A 768 17.00 -3.07 14.88
CA ILE A 768 15.57 -2.87 15.16
C ILE A 768 15.29 -2.48 16.62
N LEU A 769 15.99 -3.07 17.60
CA LEU A 769 15.84 -2.69 19.01
C LEU A 769 16.21 -1.22 19.24
N ASP A 770 17.35 -0.77 18.71
CA ASP A 770 17.75 0.65 18.74
C ASP A 770 16.67 1.56 18.13
N ALA A 771 16.01 1.12 17.05
CA ALA A 771 14.97 1.89 16.38
C ALA A 771 13.61 1.89 17.13
N LEU A 772 13.34 0.87 17.95
CA LEU A 772 12.20 0.87 18.87
C LEU A 772 12.44 1.87 20.00
N ASP A 773 13.64 1.86 20.60
CA ASP A 773 14.02 2.81 21.65
C ASP A 773 14.02 4.27 21.14
N GLU A 774 14.57 4.54 19.95
CA GLU A 774 14.47 5.86 19.29
C GLU A 774 13.01 6.30 19.09
N ARG A 775 12.14 5.39 18.64
CA ARG A 775 10.71 5.66 18.39
C ARG A 775 9.94 5.92 19.69
N GLU A 776 10.18 5.15 20.75
CA GLU A 776 9.57 5.37 22.07
C GLU A 776 9.97 6.73 22.66
N ILE A 777 11.27 7.08 22.63
CA ILE A 777 11.78 8.39 23.06
C ILE A 777 11.14 9.53 22.26
N ALA A 778 10.97 9.37 20.94
CA ALA A 778 10.33 10.35 20.08
C ALA A 778 8.83 10.53 20.38
N MET A 779 8.10 9.44 20.62
CA MET A 779 6.68 9.47 20.98
C MET A 779 6.47 10.11 22.36
N GLU A 780 7.28 9.75 23.36
CA GLU A 780 7.29 10.42 24.66
C GLU A 780 7.54 11.93 24.54
N ALA A 781 8.50 12.34 23.71
CA ALA A 781 8.83 13.75 23.50
C ALA A 781 7.67 14.52 22.86
N ALA A 782 6.99 13.92 21.87
CA ALA A 782 5.79 14.47 21.23
C ALA A 782 4.65 14.64 22.23
N GLU A 783 4.32 13.60 23.00
CA GLU A 783 3.35 13.64 24.10
C GLU A 783 3.67 14.73 25.13
N LYS A 784 4.94 14.86 25.52
CA LYS A 784 5.40 15.86 26.49
C LYS A 784 5.26 17.28 25.93
N GLU A 785 5.42 17.53 24.63
CA GLU A 785 5.10 18.82 24.02
C GLU A 785 3.60 19.05 23.82
N GLU A 786 2.81 18.04 23.48
CA GLU A 786 1.36 18.20 23.37
C GLU A 786 0.72 18.50 24.73
N ARG A 787 1.06 17.77 25.79
CA ARG A 787 0.58 18.06 27.16
C ARG A 787 0.95 19.49 27.58
N LYS A 788 2.11 20.03 27.13
CA LYS A 788 2.47 21.46 27.28
C LYS A 788 1.59 22.37 26.40
N ALA A 789 1.29 22.01 25.16
CA ALA A 789 0.44 22.78 24.25
C ALA A 789 -1.02 22.86 24.75
N GLN A 790 -1.64 21.71 25.08
CA GLN A 790 -2.98 21.62 25.64
C GLN A 790 -3.09 22.42 26.96
N SER A 791 -2.13 22.30 27.86
CA SER A 791 -2.14 23.06 29.14
C SER A 791 -1.90 24.57 28.94
N LYS A 792 -1.05 24.98 27.98
CA LYS A 792 -0.96 26.38 27.51
C LYS A 792 -2.33 26.85 26.99
N ASN A 793 -3.08 26.01 26.24
CA ASN A 793 -4.36 26.37 25.66
C ASN A 793 -5.49 26.46 26.71
N LYS A 794 -5.62 25.50 27.62
CA LYS A 794 -6.50 25.59 28.81
C LYS A 794 -6.21 26.86 29.62
N LYS A 795 -4.93 27.21 29.85
CA LYS A 795 -4.54 28.48 30.51
C LYS A 795 -4.95 29.74 29.71
N ARG A 796 -4.92 29.72 28.37
CA ARG A 796 -5.41 30.84 27.52
C ARG A 796 -6.94 30.94 27.53
N GLN A 797 -7.66 29.82 27.47
CA GLN A 797 -9.12 29.78 27.56
C GLN A 797 -9.61 30.27 28.93
N ALA A 798 -9.01 29.79 30.02
CA ALA A 798 -9.30 30.25 31.38
C ALA A 798 -9.05 31.76 31.54
N LYS A 799 -7.97 32.32 30.97
CA LYS A 799 -7.73 33.77 30.94
C LYS A 799 -8.79 34.54 30.14
N LYS A 800 -9.27 34.02 28.99
CA LYS A 800 -10.39 34.61 28.23
C LYS A 800 -11.73 34.56 29.00
N ALA A 801 -11.99 33.46 29.71
CA ALA A 801 -13.20 33.34 30.54
C ALA A 801 -13.14 34.31 31.74
N ALA A 802 -11.98 34.42 32.39
CA ALA A 802 -11.75 35.38 33.47
C ALA A 802 -11.86 36.85 32.98
N SER A 803 -11.40 37.17 31.76
CA SER A 803 -11.58 38.51 31.20
C SER A 803 -13.04 38.81 30.85
N LYS A 804 -13.82 37.83 30.35
CA LYS A 804 -15.29 37.98 30.21
C LYS A 804 -15.97 38.24 31.56
N LYS A 805 -15.61 37.51 32.63
CA LYS A 805 -16.13 37.77 33.99
C LYS A 805 -15.73 39.14 34.54
N LYS A 806 -14.49 39.61 34.31
CA LYS A 806 -14.10 40.99 34.69
C LYS A 806 -14.80 42.07 33.86
N GLY A 807 -15.10 41.81 32.58
CA GLY A 807 -15.84 42.74 31.72
C GLY A 807 -17.28 42.96 32.19
N LYS A 808 -17.96 41.93 32.72
CA LYS A 808 -19.33 42.06 33.24
C LYS A 808 -19.38 42.86 34.56
N LYS A 809 -18.34 42.82 35.40
CA LYS A 809 -18.32 43.46 36.73
C LYS A 809 -17.87 44.94 36.73
N LYS A 810 -18.15 45.68 35.65
CA LYS A 810 -17.83 47.13 35.52
C LYS A 810 -18.93 47.91 34.79
N LYS A 811 -20.19 47.48 34.91
CA LYS A 811 -21.36 48.14 34.30
C LYS A 811 -22.56 48.29 35.27
N ASP A 812 -22.34 48.06 36.56
CA ASP A 812 -23.37 48.04 37.60
C ASP A 812 -23.12 49.17 38.62
N GLU A 813 -23.06 50.42 38.15
CA GLU A 813 -22.87 51.59 39.03
C GLU A 813 -23.53 52.87 38.44
N TRP A 814 -24.82 52.77 38.10
CA TRP A 814 -25.75 53.90 38.00
C TRP A 814 -27.15 53.39 38.38
N ASN A 815 -27.87 54.16 39.20
CA ASN A 815 -29.10 53.73 39.87
C ASN A 815 -30.13 54.87 39.85
N SER A 816 -31.34 54.62 39.36
CA SER A 816 -32.62 55.03 39.98
C SER A 816 -33.82 54.70 39.07
N SER A 817 -35.00 54.63 39.70
CA SER A 817 -36.34 54.86 39.12
C SER A 817 -36.99 53.84 38.17
N ASP A 818 -38.12 53.34 38.67
CA ASP A 818 -39.44 53.24 38.01
C ASP A 818 -39.73 52.09 37.02
N GLU A 819 -40.39 51.06 37.57
CA GLU A 819 -41.63 50.38 37.13
C GLU A 819 -42.04 50.54 35.65
N ASP A 820 -42.33 49.46 34.88
CA ASP A 820 -43.53 48.61 35.04
C ASP A 820 -43.48 47.36 34.10
N SER A 821 -44.33 46.36 34.39
CA SER A 821 -44.99 45.38 33.49
C SER A 821 -44.22 44.36 32.60
N SER A 822 -44.57 43.08 32.82
CA SER A 822 -44.98 41.99 31.88
C SER A 822 -44.41 41.84 30.45
N GLU A 823 -44.36 40.65 29.83
CA GLU A 823 -44.34 39.21 30.23
C GLU A 823 -44.04 38.37 28.95
N GLU A 824 -43.77 37.06 29.06
CA GLU A 824 -43.64 36.08 27.93
C GLU A 824 -42.41 36.28 26.98
N GLU A 825 -41.65 35.27 26.50
CA GLU A 825 -41.96 34.01 25.78
C GLU A 825 -42.54 34.29 24.35
N ALA A 826 -42.13 33.68 23.22
CA ALA A 826 -40.99 32.80 22.88
C ALA A 826 -40.78 32.76 21.31
N SER A 827 -40.10 31.73 20.80
CA SER A 827 -40.08 31.21 19.39
C SER A 827 -39.52 32.07 18.22
N ASP A 828 -38.24 31.84 17.89
CA ASP A 828 -37.71 31.11 16.71
C ASP A 828 -38.14 31.35 15.21
N SER A 829 -37.30 30.81 14.30
CA SER A 829 -37.48 30.51 12.85
C SER A 829 -37.18 31.56 11.73
N ASP A 830 -35.93 31.49 11.24
CA ASP A 830 -35.47 31.26 9.85
C ASP A 830 -35.78 32.06 8.54
N SER A 831 -34.70 32.14 7.75
CA SER A 831 -34.58 32.10 6.26
C SER A 831 -34.56 33.38 5.35
N GLU A 832 -33.49 33.44 4.55
CA GLU A 832 -33.40 33.70 3.08
C GLU A 832 -33.94 34.98 2.38
N GLY A 833 -33.24 35.43 1.32
CA GLY A 833 -33.76 36.42 0.34
C GLY A 833 -32.77 37.45 -0.27
N ALA A 834 -32.68 37.52 -1.61
CA ALA A 834 -31.58 38.18 -2.35
C ALA A 834 -31.87 39.55 -3.05
N PHE A 835 -30.77 40.27 -3.39
CA PHE A 835 -30.54 41.24 -4.52
C PHE A 835 -31.18 42.67 -4.64
N ALA A 836 -30.29 43.70 -4.74
CA ALA A 836 -30.21 44.90 -5.64
C ALA A 836 -31.44 45.85 -5.91
N PRO A 837 -31.34 47.15 -6.36
CA PRO A 837 -30.25 47.78 -7.18
C PRO A 837 -29.93 49.34 -7.13
N LYS A 838 -28.65 49.69 -7.39
CA LYS A 838 -28.06 50.83 -8.21
C LYS A 838 -28.40 52.36 -8.06
N LYS A 839 -27.31 53.17 -8.25
CA LYS A 839 -27.15 54.64 -8.56
C LYS A 839 -27.15 55.61 -7.34
N LYS A 840 -26.40 56.74 -7.30
CA LYS A 840 -25.52 57.47 -8.27
C LYS A 840 -24.35 58.22 -7.53
N ALA A 841 -23.34 58.76 -8.24
CA ALA A 841 -22.11 59.40 -7.69
C ALA A 841 -22.18 60.96 -7.58
N PRO A 842 -21.16 61.68 -7.05
CA PRO A 842 -20.06 62.20 -7.92
C PRO A 842 -18.65 62.55 -7.30
N ALA A 843 -17.65 62.74 -8.18
CA ALA A 843 -16.52 63.73 -8.13
C ALA A 843 -15.36 63.65 -7.07
N ARG A 844 -14.16 64.27 -7.26
CA ARG A 844 -13.19 64.34 -8.42
C ARG A 844 -11.84 65.09 -8.08
N LYS A 845 -10.67 64.43 -8.21
CA LYS A 845 -9.29 65.01 -8.49
C LYS A 845 -8.71 65.99 -7.40
N ARG A 846 -7.46 66.54 -7.44
CA ARG A 846 -6.30 66.61 -8.39
C ARG A 846 -4.93 66.52 -7.64
N ALA A 847 -3.81 66.37 -8.37
CA ALA A 847 -2.43 66.55 -7.89
C ALA A 847 -1.81 67.89 -8.41
N PRO A 848 -0.60 68.30 -7.94
CA PRO A 848 0.55 68.45 -8.89
C PRO A 848 1.99 68.18 -8.30
N TYR A 849 3.04 68.54 -9.06
CA TYR A 849 4.50 68.27 -8.89
C TYR A 849 5.32 69.45 -8.29
N ALA A 850 6.56 69.22 -7.75
CA ALA A 850 7.86 69.72 -8.32
C ALA A 850 9.18 69.65 -7.44
N ARG A 851 10.17 68.88 -7.92
CA ARG A 851 11.68 68.91 -7.87
C ARG A 851 12.57 69.82 -6.94
N LYS A 852 13.51 69.16 -6.20
CA LYS A 852 15.00 69.40 -6.05
C LYS A 852 15.56 70.65 -5.28
N PRO A 853 16.89 70.77 -4.91
CA PRO A 853 18.08 69.87 -4.97
C PRO A 853 19.03 69.78 -3.71
N ALA A 854 20.06 68.88 -3.76
CA ALA A 854 21.42 68.94 -3.11
C ALA A 854 21.58 68.85 -1.54
N ALA A 855 22.73 68.47 -0.91
CA ALA A 855 23.91 67.64 -1.25
C ALA A 855 24.82 67.36 0.00
N LYS A 856 25.79 66.41 -0.08
CA LYS A 856 26.81 65.98 0.95
C LYS A 856 26.24 65.16 2.14
N SER A 857 26.96 64.27 2.85
CA SER A 857 28.22 63.51 2.65
C SER A 857 28.29 62.25 3.57
N ASN A 858 29.20 61.30 3.32
CA ASN A 858 29.35 59.98 4.01
C ASN A 858 29.90 60.12 5.46
N PRO A 859 29.78 59.12 6.40
CA PRO A 859 30.33 57.76 6.24
C PRO A 859 29.51 56.53 6.76
N LYS A 860 29.77 55.37 6.12
CA LYS A 860 29.60 53.93 6.48
C LYS A 860 29.07 53.53 7.88
N PRO A 861 28.27 52.45 7.91
CA PRO A 861 28.73 51.19 8.55
C PRO A 861 28.97 50.03 7.56
N LYS A 862 29.17 48.80 8.07
CA LYS A 862 29.68 47.62 7.34
C LYS A 862 28.60 46.87 6.53
N ALA A 863 29.04 46.10 5.54
CA ALA A 863 28.20 45.42 4.56
C ALA A 863 27.78 44.00 4.97
N SER A 864 26.59 43.60 4.52
CA SER A 864 26.19 42.20 4.30
C SER A 864 26.48 41.80 2.85
N THR A 865 26.55 40.49 2.58
CA THR A 865 26.68 39.92 1.23
C THR A 865 25.46 39.02 0.92
N PRO A 866 24.73 39.26 -0.19
CA PRO A 866 23.52 38.52 -0.53
C PRO A 866 23.74 37.33 -1.49
N VAL A 867 22.67 36.56 -1.66
CA VAL A 867 22.48 35.40 -2.56
C VAL A 867 22.72 35.73 -4.04
N GLU A 868 23.16 34.73 -4.82
CA GLU A 868 22.98 34.67 -6.27
C GLU A 868 22.36 33.31 -6.68
N LYS A 869 21.78 33.21 -7.89
CA LYS A 869 21.02 32.07 -8.42
C LYS A 869 21.84 31.24 -9.42
N VAL A 870 21.46 29.98 -9.60
CA VAL A 870 21.62 29.25 -10.87
C VAL A 870 20.39 28.35 -11.10
N ASP A 871 20.12 28.00 -12.36
CA ASP A 871 19.02 27.14 -12.80
C ASP A 871 19.60 25.97 -13.67
N LEU A 872 18.89 24.84 -13.76
CA LEU A 872 19.02 23.73 -14.76
C LEU A 872 20.31 22.86 -14.80
N ALA A 873 20.18 21.60 -14.40
CA ALA A 873 20.43 20.39 -15.21
C ALA A 873 20.02 19.12 -14.42
N ASP A 874 19.65 18.05 -15.13
CA ASP A 874 19.26 16.73 -14.58
C ASP A 874 20.40 15.69 -14.71
N GLU A 875 20.18 14.47 -14.20
CA GLU A 875 20.99 13.24 -14.40
C GLU A 875 22.42 13.21 -13.76
N SER A 876 22.52 13.12 -12.42
CA SER A 876 23.75 12.60 -11.77
C SER A 876 23.64 11.95 -10.37
N ASP A 877 22.48 11.97 -9.72
CA ASP A 877 22.42 11.78 -8.25
C ASP A 877 22.50 10.33 -7.73
N GLU A 878 22.40 9.30 -8.58
CA GLU A 878 22.42 7.90 -8.12
C GLU A 878 23.82 7.42 -7.64
N GLU A 879 24.92 7.90 -8.24
CA GLU A 879 26.28 7.52 -7.79
C GLU A 879 26.64 8.15 -6.42
N LEU A 880 26.08 9.32 -6.11
CA LEU A 880 26.45 10.09 -4.91
C LEU A 880 25.78 9.56 -3.62
N ASP A 881 24.54 9.08 -3.69
CA ASP A 881 23.87 8.44 -2.54
C ASP A 881 24.54 7.09 -2.19
N LEU A 882 25.12 6.39 -3.17
CA LEU A 882 25.84 5.14 -2.94
C LEU A 882 27.15 5.34 -2.14
N MET A 883 27.96 6.33 -2.53
CA MET A 883 29.18 6.70 -1.77
C MET A 883 28.87 7.27 -0.39
N ALA A 884 27.72 7.93 -0.22
CA ALA A 884 27.25 8.38 1.09
C ALA A 884 26.86 7.18 1.98
N ARG A 885 26.11 6.21 1.45
CA ARG A 885 25.66 5.01 2.18
C ARG A 885 26.81 4.12 2.63
N MET A 886 27.83 3.89 1.79
CA MET A 886 28.99 3.06 2.18
C MET A 886 29.77 3.63 3.38
N LYS A 887 29.75 4.94 3.60
CA LYS A 887 30.40 5.57 4.78
C LYS A 887 29.66 5.40 6.11
N GLN A 888 28.45 4.84 6.14
CA GLN A 888 27.69 4.61 7.37
C GLN A 888 27.55 3.14 7.79
N LYS A 889 27.71 2.15 6.89
CA LYS A 889 27.67 0.72 7.24
C LYS A 889 29.05 0.06 7.17
N LEU A 890 29.81 0.15 8.27
CA LEU A 890 30.86 -0.82 8.65
C LEU A 890 31.28 -0.69 10.14
N HIS A 891 30.31 -0.64 11.06
CA HIS A 891 30.55 -0.81 12.50
C HIS A 891 30.36 -2.29 12.91
N VAL A 892 31.14 -3.18 12.32
CA VAL A 892 31.33 -4.54 12.90
C VAL A 892 32.14 -4.36 14.18
N SER A 893 31.45 -4.20 15.30
CA SER A 893 32.08 -4.01 16.60
C SER A 893 32.73 -5.32 17.05
N PRO A 894 34.07 -5.39 17.26
CA PRO A 894 34.70 -6.60 17.75
C PRO A 894 34.21 -6.92 19.16
N ALA A 895 33.87 -8.19 19.40
CA ALA A 895 33.21 -8.67 20.62
C ALA A 895 33.85 -8.14 21.92
N PRO A 896 33.04 -7.81 22.95
CA PRO A 896 33.53 -7.13 24.15
C PRO A 896 34.50 -7.99 24.95
N LYS A 897 35.79 -7.62 24.90
CA LYS A 897 36.83 -8.21 25.76
C LYS A 897 36.45 -7.99 27.23
N LYS A 898 36.24 -9.09 27.97
CA LYS A 898 35.95 -9.08 29.41
C LYS A 898 36.95 -8.19 30.15
N LYS A 899 36.50 -7.06 30.71
CA LYS A 899 37.32 -6.21 31.58
C LYS A 899 37.51 -6.91 32.92
N ALA A 900 38.74 -6.95 33.42
CA ALA A 900 39.01 -7.34 34.80
C ALA A 900 38.33 -6.35 35.77
N PRO A 901 37.88 -6.80 36.96
CA PRO A 901 37.21 -5.92 37.91
C PRO A 901 38.16 -4.85 38.44
N VAL A 902 37.67 -3.60 38.49
CA VAL A 902 38.33 -2.48 39.17
C VAL A 902 37.83 -2.46 40.62
N PRO A 903 38.70 -2.32 41.64
CA PRO A 903 38.26 -2.32 43.03
C PRO A 903 37.39 -1.10 43.36
N ALA A 904 36.42 -1.31 44.25
CA ALA A 904 35.58 -0.24 44.79
C ALA A 904 36.37 0.70 45.74
N PRO A 905 35.90 1.93 45.98
CA PRO A 905 36.58 2.88 46.86
C PRO A 905 36.57 2.45 48.34
N LEU A 906 37.54 2.97 49.09
CA LEU A 906 37.44 3.05 50.55
C LEU A 906 36.41 4.12 50.91
N ASP A 907 35.43 3.77 51.73
CA ASP A 907 34.64 4.74 52.48
C ASP A 907 35.20 4.89 53.91
N ILE A 908 34.83 5.97 54.59
CA ILE A 908 35.24 6.26 55.97
C ILE A 908 34.10 5.82 56.89
N GLY A 909 34.41 4.91 57.82
CA GLY A 909 33.38 4.20 58.59
C GLY A 909 32.71 5.01 59.70
N GLU A 910 31.52 4.54 60.06
CA GLU A 910 30.97 4.60 61.42
C GLU A 910 30.74 3.14 61.88
N ASP A 911 30.76 2.90 63.19
CA ASP A 911 30.74 1.57 63.80
C ASP A 911 29.30 0.98 63.91
N ASP A 912 29.18 -0.35 63.93
CA ASP A 912 28.40 -1.11 64.94
C ASP A 912 28.45 -2.65 64.69
N ASP A 913 28.95 -3.36 65.71
CA ASP A 913 28.69 -4.73 66.23
C ASP A 913 28.51 -6.01 65.34
N ASP A 914 29.15 -7.08 65.86
CA ASP A 914 28.76 -8.52 65.88
C ASP A 914 28.67 -9.38 64.57
N GLU A 915 29.03 -10.68 64.54
CA GLU A 915 29.66 -11.55 65.56
C GLU A 915 30.46 -12.74 64.93
N VAL A 916 31.45 -13.26 65.67
CA VAL A 916 31.87 -14.68 65.82
C VAL A 916 32.27 -15.56 64.59
N GLU A 917 33.61 -15.80 64.53
CA GLU A 917 34.32 -17.08 64.25
C GLU A 917 34.19 -17.81 62.87
N SER A 918 35.13 -18.69 62.45
CA SER A 918 36.21 -19.38 63.17
C SER A 918 37.57 -19.44 62.40
N LYS A 919 38.61 -19.82 63.14
CA LYS A 919 40.04 -19.91 62.75
C LYS A 919 40.29 -21.15 61.84
N SER A 920 41.44 -21.35 61.16
CA SER A 920 42.80 -21.15 61.67
C SER A 920 43.94 -21.26 60.63
N SER A 921 45.09 -20.66 60.98
CA SER A 921 46.49 -21.14 60.76
C SER A 921 46.96 -21.61 59.37
N SER A 922 48.17 -21.32 58.86
CA SER A 922 49.41 -20.65 59.35
C SER A 922 50.47 -20.78 58.23
N THR A 923 51.58 -20.05 58.09
CA THR A 923 52.28 -19.00 58.87
C THR A 923 53.36 -18.37 57.96
N SER A 924 53.85 -17.17 58.30
CA SER A 924 55.22 -16.64 58.01
C SER A 924 55.69 -16.52 56.55
N SER A 925 56.56 -15.59 56.13
CA SER A 925 57.12 -14.34 56.71
C SER A 925 57.93 -13.70 55.56
N ALA A 926 57.75 -12.44 55.11
CA ALA A 926 57.89 -11.14 55.77
C ALA A 926 59.11 -10.38 55.16
N ALA A 927 58.99 -9.05 55.04
CA ALA A 927 60.06 -8.09 54.73
C ALA A 927 60.75 -8.17 53.32
N SER A 928 61.38 -7.10 52.80
CA SER A 928 61.08 -5.65 52.89
C SER A 928 61.86 -4.83 51.83
N LYS A 929 61.40 -3.60 51.56
CA LYS A 929 62.18 -2.39 51.17
C LYS A 929 63.41 -2.54 50.22
N GLY A 930 63.34 -1.98 49.01
CA GLY A 930 64.52 -1.69 48.16
C GLY A 930 64.27 -0.54 47.17
N ARG A 931 65.27 0.33 46.91
CA ARG A 931 65.15 1.50 46.00
C ARG A 931 66.35 1.61 45.04
N LYS A 932 66.04 2.02 43.79
CA LYS A 932 66.88 2.78 42.83
C LYS A 932 68.13 2.14 42.17
N ARG A 933 68.00 2.02 40.83
CA ARG A 933 68.90 2.52 39.74
C ARG A 933 70.22 1.79 39.36
N SER A 934 70.46 1.85 38.04
CA SER A 934 71.73 1.83 37.28
C SER A 934 72.60 0.56 37.21
N SER A 935 72.45 -0.15 36.08
CA SER A 935 73.49 -0.58 35.11
C SER A 935 74.96 -0.62 35.54
N PRO A 936 75.71 -1.69 35.19
CA PRO A 936 76.55 -1.61 33.98
C PRO A 936 76.65 -2.92 33.13
N ARG A 937 77.71 -3.05 32.32
CA ARG A 937 78.02 -4.04 31.26
C ARG A 937 78.73 -5.32 31.76
N GLN A 938 78.77 -6.33 30.87
CA GLN A 938 79.71 -7.48 30.79
C GLN A 938 79.56 -8.56 31.91
N GLY A 939 79.82 -9.86 31.66
CA GLY A 939 79.98 -10.57 30.38
C GLY A 939 81.07 -11.65 30.38
N GLU A 940 80.70 -12.92 30.58
CA GLU A 940 81.50 -14.16 30.43
C GLU A 940 80.52 -15.29 30.02
N ILE A 941 80.75 -16.05 28.94
CA ILE A 941 81.61 -17.25 28.78
C ILE A 941 81.06 -18.50 29.49
N GLU A 942 80.66 -19.48 28.68
CA GLU A 942 80.71 -20.91 28.99
C GLU A 942 81.14 -21.65 27.69
N VAL A 943 81.72 -22.84 27.78
CA VAL A 943 82.55 -23.46 26.73
C VAL A 943 82.22 -24.94 26.57
N LEU A 944 82.19 -25.46 25.34
CA LEU A 944 82.50 -26.87 24.99
C LEU A 944 82.51 -27.05 23.45
N ASP A 945 83.66 -27.44 22.89
CA ASP A 945 83.86 -27.73 21.46
C ASP A 945 83.91 -29.23 21.18
N VAL A 946 83.45 -29.66 20.00
CA VAL A 946 83.79 -30.95 19.34
C VAL A 946 83.76 -30.76 17.81
N ASP A 947 84.94 -30.87 17.19
CA ASP A 947 85.32 -31.44 15.87
C ASP A 947 84.41 -31.27 14.61
N ASP A 948 84.92 -30.95 13.40
CA ASP A 948 86.25 -30.46 12.97
C ASP A 948 86.25 -29.96 11.50
N ASN A 949 87.41 -29.48 11.03
CA ASN A 949 87.93 -29.35 9.65
C ASN A 949 87.55 -28.15 8.74
N GLU A 950 88.51 -27.21 8.66
CA GLU A 950 89.24 -26.70 7.46
C GLU A 950 88.49 -26.14 6.22
N GLU A 951 88.98 -25.10 5.50
CA GLU A 951 90.30 -24.41 5.51
C GLU A 951 90.16 -22.88 5.20
N VAL A 952 91.25 -22.10 5.33
CA VAL A 952 91.33 -20.62 5.15
C VAL A 952 92.35 -20.26 4.04
N PRO A 953 92.36 -19.07 3.38
CA PRO A 953 92.66 -17.73 3.96
C PRO A 953 91.66 -16.60 3.51
N ALA A 954 91.49 -15.44 4.16
CA ALA A 954 92.41 -14.40 4.67
C ALA A 954 93.02 -13.50 3.54
N ALA A 955 93.19 -12.16 3.65
CA ALA A 955 92.89 -11.18 4.71
C ALA A 955 92.87 -9.72 4.16
N ALA A 956 92.46 -8.74 4.99
CA ALA A 956 92.98 -7.35 5.09
C ALA A 956 92.97 -6.43 3.82
N ALA A 957 92.87 -5.09 3.82
CA ALA A 957 92.82 -3.94 4.75
C ALA A 957 93.03 -2.67 3.84
N THR A 958 92.87 -1.39 4.17
CA THR A 958 92.38 -0.62 5.35
C THR A 958 92.11 0.85 4.95
N LYS A 959 91.34 1.59 5.78
CA LYS A 959 91.40 3.06 6.07
C LYS A 959 91.27 4.03 4.86
N ALA A 960 90.26 4.90 4.72
CA ALA A 960 89.59 5.85 5.63
C ALA A 960 90.38 7.12 6.00
N SER A 961 89.86 8.30 5.59
CA SER A 961 89.88 9.56 6.36
C SER A 961 88.98 10.63 5.70
N ARG A 962 88.55 11.65 6.48
CA ARG A 962 87.68 12.77 6.05
C ARG A 962 87.93 13.99 6.96
N PRO A 963 88.16 15.19 6.39
CA PRO A 963 87.27 16.35 6.62
C PRO A 963 87.04 17.12 5.28
N THR A 964 86.44 18.32 5.13
CA THR A 964 85.93 19.32 6.09
C THR A 964 84.61 19.97 5.57
N ALA A 965 84.36 21.25 5.85
CA ALA A 965 83.21 22.10 5.51
C ALA A 965 83.46 23.09 4.34
N GLY A 966 82.43 23.81 3.85
CA GLY A 966 82.62 25.21 3.43
C GLY A 966 81.82 25.87 2.28
N ALA A 967 80.59 26.33 2.56
CA ALA A 967 80.01 27.64 2.14
C ALA A 967 79.94 28.17 0.66
N LYS A 968 78.69 28.36 0.19
CA LYS A 968 78.04 29.63 -0.33
C LYS A 968 78.52 30.38 -1.61
N LYS A 969 77.51 30.65 -2.48
CA LYS A 969 77.15 31.92 -3.21
C LYS A 969 77.80 32.33 -4.58
N ALA A 970 76.97 32.18 -5.63
CA ALA A 970 76.29 33.25 -6.40
C ALA A 970 76.94 34.13 -7.54
N ALA A 971 76.31 34.01 -8.73
CA ALA A 971 75.78 35.09 -9.61
C ALA A 971 76.62 35.76 -10.74
N LYS A 972 75.87 36.35 -11.71
CA LYS A 972 76.25 37.09 -12.97
C LYS A 972 76.47 36.17 -14.19
N LYS A 973 76.19 36.56 -15.46
CA LYS A 973 75.75 37.85 -16.07
C LYS A 973 75.05 37.62 -17.45
N ALA A 974 74.38 38.64 -18.01
CA ALA A 974 73.86 38.67 -19.41
C ALA A 974 74.65 39.66 -20.31
N PRO A 975 74.62 39.51 -21.66
CA PRO A 975 73.91 40.42 -22.62
C PRO A 975 73.16 39.64 -23.74
N ALA A 976 72.15 40.11 -24.52
CA ALA A 976 71.83 41.36 -25.26
C ALA A 976 72.57 41.52 -26.63
N ALA A 977 71.98 41.96 -27.78
CA ALA A 977 70.58 42.23 -28.22
C ALA A 977 70.47 42.59 -29.76
N LYS A 978 69.24 42.95 -30.26
CA LYS A 978 68.85 43.57 -31.58
C LYS A 978 68.58 42.60 -32.76
N LYS A 979 67.75 42.87 -33.79
CA LYS A 979 67.13 44.11 -34.37
C LYS A 979 65.60 43.97 -34.71
N ALA A 980 64.96 45.09 -35.08
CA ALA A 980 63.61 45.25 -35.73
C ALA A 980 63.74 46.27 -36.92
N PRO A 981 62.71 46.89 -37.59
CA PRO A 981 61.26 47.15 -37.28
C PRO A 981 60.32 46.58 -38.42
N ALA A 982 59.17 47.11 -38.93
CA ALA A 982 58.42 48.40 -38.85
C ALA A 982 56.95 48.31 -39.39
N ALA A 983 56.20 49.45 -39.33
CA ALA A 983 54.97 49.86 -40.07
C ALA A 983 53.66 49.01 -39.99
N ALA A 984 52.44 49.45 -39.59
CA ALA A 984 51.84 50.69 -39.01
C ALA A 984 50.87 51.56 -39.89
N ALA A 985 49.54 51.29 -39.79
CA ALA A 985 48.38 52.18 -40.04
C ALA A 985 47.07 51.41 -39.75
N LYS A 986 45.89 51.95 -39.38
CA LYS A 986 45.39 53.27 -38.91
C LYS A 986 44.07 53.02 -38.11
N LYS A 987 43.64 53.96 -37.25
CA LYS A 987 42.27 54.03 -36.67
C LYS A 987 41.59 55.33 -37.09
N PRO A 988 40.25 55.37 -37.08
CA PRO A 988 39.54 56.52 -36.51
C PRO A 988 38.46 56.11 -35.49
N ALA A 989 37.83 57.12 -34.88
CA ALA A 989 36.64 57.04 -34.02
C ALA A 989 35.62 58.11 -34.54
N ALA A 990 34.42 58.37 -34.00
CA ALA A 990 33.81 58.03 -32.71
C ALA A 990 32.28 58.32 -32.66
N LYS A 991 31.63 57.93 -31.54
CA LYS A 991 30.52 58.62 -30.82
C LYS A 991 29.03 58.48 -31.25
N LYS A 992 28.22 58.17 -30.20
CA LYS A 992 26.78 58.50 -29.91
C LYS A 992 25.63 57.56 -30.37
N LYS A 993 25.12 56.77 -29.40
CA LYS A 993 23.75 56.76 -28.78
C LYS A 993 22.49 57.08 -29.64
N PRO A 994 21.28 56.54 -29.31
CA PRO A 994 20.86 55.95 -28.02
C PRO A 994 20.14 54.58 -28.10
N ALA A 995 19.58 54.11 -26.99
CA ALA A 995 18.66 52.97 -26.90
C ALA A 995 17.22 53.41 -26.56
N PRO A 996 16.18 52.62 -26.88
CA PRO A 996 14.88 52.65 -26.22
C PRO A 996 14.68 51.50 -25.20
N LYS A 997 13.52 51.46 -24.52
CA LYS A 997 13.18 50.49 -23.46
C LYS A 997 11.72 50.02 -23.56
N LYS A 998 11.52 48.71 -23.31
CA LYS A 998 10.41 48.07 -22.55
C LYS A 998 8.93 48.32 -22.95
N LYS A 999 8.22 47.19 -23.19
CA LYS A 999 6.76 46.96 -23.06
C LYS A 999 5.89 47.64 -24.17
N LYS A 1000 4.61 47.30 -24.41
CA LYS A 1000 3.59 46.69 -23.53
C LYS A 1000 2.32 46.17 -24.27
N MET A 1001 1.87 44.92 -24.01
CA MET A 1001 0.48 44.38 -24.05
C MET A 1001 -0.39 44.54 -25.35
N VAL A 1002 -1.60 43.90 -25.33
CA VAL A 1002 -2.81 44.16 -26.15
C VAL A 1002 -2.80 43.54 -27.56
N VAL A 1003 -3.86 42.90 -28.12
CA VAL A 1003 -5.10 42.23 -27.62
C VAL A 1003 -5.59 41.24 -28.73
N ASP A 1004 -6.58 40.42 -28.37
CA ASP A 1004 -7.52 39.59 -29.17
C ASP A 1004 -7.97 40.07 -30.59
N LEU A 1005 -8.58 39.14 -31.34
CA LEU A 1005 -9.43 39.23 -32.58
C LEU A 1005 -8.83 39.06 -34.00
N SER A 1006 -9.58 38.24 -34.77
CA SER A 1006 -9.88 38.23 -36.24
C SER A 1006 -8.81 37.91 -37.32
N ASP A 1007 -9.20 36.94 -38.16
CA ASP A 1007 -9.15 36.81 -39.65
C ASP A 1007 -7.83 36.91 -40.46
N SER A 1008 -7.50 35.78 -41.10
CA SER A 1008 -7.13 35.60 -42.52
C SER A 1008 -6.93 34.08 -42.70
N ASP A 1009 -7.80 33.34 -43.39
CA ASP A 1009 -7.99 33.28 -44.85
C ASP A 1009 -6.69 33.04 -45.65
N SER A 1010 -6.67 31.89 -46.32
CA SER A 1010 -5.95 31.60 -47.56
C SER A 1010 -6.71 30.48 -48.28
N GLU A 1011 -7.60 30.87 -49.19
CA GLU A 1011 -8.31 29.96 -50.10
C GLU A 1011 -7.35 29.35 -51.12
N ASP A 1012 -7.70 28.18 -51.67
CA ASP A 1012 -7.28 27.77 -53.02
C ASP A 1012 -8.46 27.01 -53.63
N ASP A 1013 -8.97 27.50 -54.76
CA ASP A 1013 -10.29 27.20 -55.31
C ASP A 1013 -10.17 26.50 -56.68
N PHE A 1014 -11.14 25.68 -57.10
CA PHE A 1014 -11.22 25.23 -58.49
C PHE A 1014 -12.64 24.91 -58.97
N ASN A 1015 -12.88 25.26 -60.24
CA ASN A 1015 -14.15 25.83 -60.67
C ASN A 1015 -15.11 24.87 -61.43
N GLU A 1016 -16.40 25.02 -61.13
CA GLU A 1016 -17.58 25.01 -62.03
C GLU A 1016 -17.66 24.05 -63.24
N SER A 1017 -18.79 23.33 -63.32
CA SER A 1017 -19.55 23.25 -64.59
C SER A 1017 -21.05 23.10 -64.31
N LYS A 1018 -21.89 23.55 -65.26
CA LYS A 1018 -23.32 23.81 -65.04
C LYS A 1018 -24.17 23.32 -66.22
N LEU A 1019 -25.19 22.51 -65.95
CA LEU A 1019 -26.32 22.19 -66.83
C LEU A 1019 -27.59 22.12 -65.98
N GLY A 1020 -28.74 22.43 -66.57
CA GLY A 1020 -30.05 22.38 -65.91
C GLY A 1020 -31.19 22.66 -66.89
N PHE A 1021 -32.41 22.34 -66.50
CA PHE A 1021 -33.64 22.57 -67.29
C PHE A 1021 -34.86 22.50 -66.35
N ASP A 1022 -35.75 23.49 -66.46
CA ASP A 1022 -37.22 23.49 -66.24
C ASP A 1022 -37.80 23.04 -64.87
N GLU A 1023 -38.99 23.47 -64.41
CA GLU A 1023 -39.92 24.58 -64.73
C GLU A 1023 -40.83 24.79 -63.48
N ASP A 1024 -41.40 26.00 -63.28
CA ASP A 1024 -42.73 26.28 -62.66
C ASP A 1024 -43.05 25.83 -61.18
N ASP A 1025 -43.95 26.44 -60.37
CA ASP A 1025 -44.76 27.69 -60.40
C ASP A 1025 -45.09 28.17 -58.94
N ASP A 1026 -45.81 29.30 -58.82
CA ASP A 1026 -46.30 30.13 -57.69
C ASP A 1026 -46.75 29.48 -56.34
N GLY A 1027 -46.91 30.31 -55.29
CA GLY A 1027 -47.52 29.89 -54.01
C GLY A 1027 -47.33 30.78 -52.77
N SER A 1028 -47.53 32.11 -52.84
CA SER A 1028 -47.47 32.99 -51.65
C SER A 1028 -48.77 33.05 -50.84
N GLU A 1029 -48.70 33.21 -49.50
CA GLU A 1029 -49.59 34.15 -48.78
C GLU A 1029 -49.08 34.55 -47.37
N ASP A 1030 -49.49 35.73 -46.91
CA ASP A 1030 -49.11 36.39 -45.64
C ASP A 1030 -49.98 35.96 -44.44
N PHE A 1031 -49.55 36.24 -43.20
CA PHE A 1031 -50.23 37.24 -42.34
C PHE A 1031 -49.51 37.51 -41.00
N ALA A 1032 -49.59 38.77 -40.54
CA ALA A 1032 -48.93 39.30 -39.34
C ALA A 1032 -49.97 39.83 -38.30
N PRO A 1033 -49.56 40.34 -37.11
CA PRO A 1033 -50.37 40.29 -35.87
C PRO A 1033 -51.32 41.49 -35.66
N PRO A 1034 -52.08 41.48 -34.55
CA PRO A 1034 -52.13 42.68 -33.69
C PRO A 1034 -52.12 42.41 -32.16
N PRO A 1035 -51.95 43.45 -31.28
CA PRO A 1035 -51.42 43.26 -29.92
C PRO A 1035 -52.35 43.64 -28.73
N PRO A 1036 -52.12 44.66 -27.85
CA PRO A 1036 -51.94 44.38 -26.41
C PRO A 1036 -52.88 45.13 -25.45
N ARG A 1037 -52.94 44.69 -24.17
CA ARG A 1037 -53.42 45.49 -23.01
C ARG A 1037 -52.68 45.13 -21.71
N ALA A 1038 -52.81 45.97 -20.67
CA ALA A 1038 -51.80 46.07 -19.60
C ALA A 1038 -52.35 46.46 -18.20
N ARG A 1039 -51.47 46.35 -17.19
CA ARG A 1039 -51.59 46.82 -15.78
C ARG A 1039 -52.59 46.02 -14.89
N SER A 1040 -52.39 45.86 -13.57
CA SER A 1040 -51.21 46.17 -12.71
C SER A 1040 -51.34 45.60 -11.28
N GLY A 1041 -50.24 45.12 -10.70
CA GLY A 1041 -49.81 45.56 -9.36
C GLY A 1041 -49.92 44.61 -8.16
N ARG A 1042 -48.80 44.60 -7.41
CA ARG A 1042 -48.67 44.51 -5.92
C ARG A 1042 -48.41 43.14 -5.26
N SER A 1043 -47.57 43.25 -4.23
CA SER A 1043 -47.25 42.32 -3.14
C SER A 1043 -46.03 41.41 -3.30
N ARG A 1044 -45.16 41.46 -2.28
CA ARG A 1044 -44.08 40.48 -2.02
C ARG A 1044 -44.66 39.35 -1.18
N ARG A 1045 -44.12 38.14 -1.35
CA ARG A 1045 -44.16 37.08 -0.34
C ARG A 1045 -42.80 36.37 -0.35
N GLN A 1046 -42.22 36.15 0.81
CA GLN A 1046 -41.03 35.30 0.94
C GLN A 1046 -41.42 33.82 0.76
N VAL A 1047 -40.45 33.00 0.38
CA VAL A 1047 -40.53 31.54 0.39
C VAL A 1047 -39.22 31.06 0.99
N ASN A 1048 -39.32 30.26 2.06
CA ASN A 1048 -38.18 29.76 2.81
C ASN A 1048 -37.45 28.69 1.99
N TYR A 1049 -36.15 28.53 2.22
CA TYR A 1049 -35.50 27.24 1.98
C TYR A 1049 -35.80 26.33 3.17
N ALA A 1050 -36.24 25.11 2.91
CA ALA A 1050 -36.06 24.01 3.85
C ALA A 1050 -34.65 23.45 3.66
N MET A 1051 -33.99 23.08 4.77
CA MET A 1051 -32.96 22.05 4.72
C MET A 1051 -33.64 20.75 5.09
N ASP A 1052 -33.78 19.84 4.14
CA ASP A 1052 -34.17 18.47 4.43
C ASP A 1052 -32.95 17.74 5.04
N GLU A 1053 -33.17 17.06 6.16
CA GLU A 1053 -32.14 16.30 6.86
C GLU A 1053 -31.95 14.93 6.18
N GLU A 1054 -30.82 14.72 5.49
CA GLU A 1054 -30.45 13.39 5.01
C GLU A 1054 -30.01 12.52 6.19
N SER A 1055 -30.95 11.71 6.69
CA SER A 1055 -30.73 10.74 7.77
C SER A 1055 -30.06 9.47 7.24
N ASP A 1056 -28.73 9.41 7.28
CA ASP A 1056 -27.93 8.20 6.99
C ASP A 1056 -28.06 7.13 8.11
N GLU A 1057 -29.26 6.57 8.28
CA GLU A 1057 -29.51 5.36 9.08
C GLU A 1057 -29.42 4.10 8.20
N ASP A 1058 -28.26 3.43 8.18
CA ASP A 1058 -28.14 1.96 8.31
C ASP A 1058 -26.71 1.47 8.01
N SER A 1059 -26.00 0.95 9.02
CA SER A 1059 -25.32 -0.37 8.95
C SER A 1059 -24.76 -0.82 10.31
N ASP A 1060 -25.60 -0.91 11.35
CA ASP A 1060 -25.24 -1.68 12.54
C ASP A 1060 -25.38 -3.17 12.25
N PHE A 1061 -24.32 -3.95 12.47
CA PHE A 1061 -24.39 -5.42 12.46
C PHE A 1061 -23.40 -6.04 13.46
N SER A 1062 -23.46 -5.59 14.71
CA SER A 1062 -22.77 -6.17 15.86
C SER A 1062 -23.76 -6.70 16.89
N ASP A 1063 -24.21 -7.94 16.70
CA ASP A 1063 -24.58 -8.91 17.76
C ASP A 1063 -25.12 -10.19 17.11
N PHE A 1064 -24.36 -11.28 17.12
CA PHE A 1064 -24.69 -12.57 17.76
C PHE A 1064 -23.62 -13.64 17.47
N GLU A 1065 -23.07 -14.20 18.56
CA GLU A 1065 -22.19 -15.39 18.69
C GLU A 1065 -20.99 -15.55 17.72
#